data_AF-A0A2T4WNF0-F1
#
_entry.id   AF-A0A2T4WNF0-F1
#
_cell.length_a   1.000
_cell.length_b   1.000
_cell.length_c   1.000
_cell.angle_alpha   90.00
_cell.angle_beta   90.00
_cell.angle_gamma   90.00
#
_symmetry.space_group_name_H-M   'P 1'
#
loop_
_entity.id
_entity.type
_entity.pdbx_description
1 polymer ?
#
loop_
_entity_poly.entity_id
_entity_poly.type
_entity_poly.pdbx_seq_one_letter_code
_entity_poly.pdbx_strand_id
1 'polypeptide(L)'
;MNKFFSLLTVLVTLCFTSAAQQINPEKCAFDYHYQEQMNDPTQKEALIATEKLIQSKIAEMKMQDNKTAAAVVTIPVVFHIIYASSQDNISIAQIEDGLRILNEDYRRQNADTSQTRAIFKPVAADFEIQFALAKKDPQGNCTDGITRTQSIESLSGDEGSKIIKWNRNNYLNIWVTRNVSNTLPSNPNGYTLGYSFFPRNNSLVSGDGVILRHDQLGTIGTATGNPGRTLTHEVGHYLALHHPFAGGCNGNGGSNPVGNVGGSTSGDYCADTPPVFEANNGCSPINTCSNDSPNLTDQIENYMDYTDCQNMFTEDQKARARAVINSSALRANLVSQSNLIATGVVNPPACTPTAMLESPKNVVCVNEVVQFNDISEDGTPSTWNWTFPGGTPSSSTAENPTVTYANPGKYDVSLSVSNSAGTNSTTLTNYLNVKSSINPFFNLTWVESFELGSIPATVSIIDKDQNPFKPFSGAGSHLSNSLILEKVNNVSAGDVDEIITPAIATAGGSNLNLYFDYAFAAQSNDNNDELEVYVSRDCGATWIRRRFYNSGRLRTAPNTTGNFVPNGPSQWTTETLNFDAYIQNDPILIKFVFNNGGGNNFYIDNIRFGQGTDVSINEFGAADLKLYPNPSNGQLTIKMSDLLDNQLNLEIVDLGGRSVYSQSLQTKNSSFETQLDLGLSTGVYLLNIKGDHTNFSQKLIIE
;
A
#
# COMPACT_ATOMS: atom_id res chain seq x y z
N MET A 1 -45.16 -22.18 53.01
CA MET A 1 -45.66 -21.25 51.98
C MET A 1 -44.53 -20.33 51.58
N ASN A 2 -44.13 -20.51 50.32
CA ASN A 2 -43.01 -20.05 49.50
C ASN A 2 -42.19 -18.81 49.88
N LYS A 3 -40.87 -19.05 50.01
CA LYS A 3 -39.76 -18.12 49.88
C LYS A 3 -39.70 -17.61 48.43
N PHE A 4 -39.65 -16.29 48.21
CA PHE A 4 -39.28 -15.71 46.93
C PHE A 4 -37.87 -15.13 47.00
N PHE A 5 -37.02 -15.66 46.13
CA PHE A 5 -35.63 -15.31 45.90
C PHE A 5 -35.50 -13.88 45.34
N SER A 6 -34.59 -13.09 45.90
CA SER A 6 -34.00 -11.92 45.25
C SER A 6 -33.01 -12.40 44.20
N LEU A 7 -33.27 -12.12 42.92
CA LEU A 7 -32.30 -12.29 41.84
C LEU A 7 -31.82 -10.90 41.41
N LEU A 8 -30.71 -10.47 42.00
CA LEU A 8 -29.95 -9.30 41.58
C LEU A 8 -29.11 -9.72 40.37
N THR A 9 -29.59 -9.44 39.15
CA THR A 9 -28.81 -9.69 37.93
C THR A 9 -27.74 -8.60 37.81
N VAL A 10 -26.53 -8.91 38.25
CA VAL A 10 -25.32 -8.11 37.98
C VAL A 10 -25.04 -8.23 36.49
N LEU A 11 -25.34 -7.17 35.72
CA LEU A 11 -24.92 -7.05 34.33
C LEU A 11 -23.41 -6.75 34.33
N VAL A 12 -22.58 -7.80 34.28
CA VAL A 12 -21.15 -7.67 34.01
C VAL A 12 -21.01 -7.16 32.58
N THR A 13 -20.65 -5.89 32.45
CA THR A 13 -20.26 -5.29 31.17
C THR A 13 -18.95 -5.96 30.75
N LEU A 14 -19.04 -7.00 29.93
CA LEU A 14 -17.90 -7.51 29.17
C LEU A 14 -17.51 -6.43 28.16
N CYS A 15 -16.62 -5.53 28.57
CA CYS A 15 -15.79 -4.78 27.65
C CYS A 15 -14.98 -5.80 26.85
N PHE A 16 -15.49 -6.19 25.68
CA PHE A 16 -14.66 -6.74 24.62
C PHE A 16 -13.74 -5.60 24.16
N THR A 17 -12.59 -5.49 24.84
CA THR A 17 -11.42 -4.89 24.21
C THR A 17 -11.08 -5.83 23.07
N SER A 18 -11.34 -5.42 21.83
CA SER A 18 -10.69 -6.02 20.67
C SER A 18 -9.21 -5.67 20.79
N ALA A 19 -8.47 -6.41 21.60
CA ALA A 19 -7.04 -6.53 21.43
C ALA A 19 -6.87 -7.10 20.02
N ALA A 20 -6.45 -6.26 19.08
CA ALA A 20 -5.91 -6.75 17.82
C ALA A 20 -4.83 -7.76 18.21
N GLN A 21 -5.07 -9.03 17.92
CA GLN A 21 -4.09 -10.07 18.17
C GLN A 21 -2.88 -9.72 17.31
N GLN A 22 -1.77 -9.35 17.95
CA GLN A 22 -0.54 -9.01 17.26
C GLN A 22 -0.12 -10.24 16.46
N ILE A 23 -0.25 -10.17 15.13
CA ILE A 23 0.20 -11.21 14.22
C ILE A 23 1.72 -11.17 14.25
N ASN A 24 2.35 -12.03 15.05
CA ASN A 24 3.79 -12.20 15.00
C ASN A 24 4.13 -13.02 13.74
N PRO A 25 4.96 -12.51 12.83
CA PRO A 25 5.36 -13.27 11.65
C PRO A 25 6.25 -14.45 12.04
N GLU A 26 6.14 -15.53 11.28
CA GLU A 26 7.14 -16.61 11.32
C GLU A 26 8.39 -16.13 10.58
N LYS A 27 9.56 -16.18 11.22
CA LYS A 27 10.79 -15.66 10.60
C LYS A 27 11.28 -16.52 9.44
N CYS A 28 11.12 -17.85 9.49
CA CYS A 28 11.51 -18.75 8.41
C CYS A 28 10.66 -20.05 8.46
N ALA A 29 10.21 -20.54 7.31
CA ALA A 29 9.42 -21.79 7.18
C ALA A 29 10.27 -23.02 6.81
N PHE A 30 11.61 -22.91 6.84
CA PHE A 30 12.52 -24.00 6.52
C PHE A 30 12.24 -25.27 7.33
N ASP A 31 12.12 -25.14 8.66
CA ASP A 31 11.94 -26.30 9.54
C ASP A 31 10.64 -27.05 9.24
N TYR A 32 9.56 -26.31 8.94
CA TYR A 32 8.28 -26.92 8.56
C TYR A 32 8.43 -27.79 7.31
N HIS A 33 8.96 -27.23 6.22
CA HIS A 33 9.12 -27.96 4.96
C HIS A 33 10.15 -29.09 5.09
N TYR A 34 11.21 -28.89 5.87
CA TYR A 34 12.18 -29.94 6.16
C TYR A 34 11.52 -31.11 6.90
N GLN A 35 10.65 -30.84 7.89
CA GLN A 35 9.91 -31.88 8.60
C GLN A 35 8.87 -32.58 7.71
N GLU A 36 8.19 -31.86 6.81
CA GLU A 36 7.32 -32.49 5.81
C GLU A 36 8.09 -33.50 4.95
N GLN A 37 9.29 -33.14 4.49
CA GLN A 37 10.17 -34.05 3.74
C GLN A 37 10.62 -35.24 4.60
N MET A 38 10.89 -35.04 5.89
CA MET A 38 11.26 -36.12 6.82
C MET A 38 10.14 -37.12 7.08
N ASN A 39 8.88 -36.72 6.90
CA ASN A 39 7.71 -37.61 7.03
C ASN A 39 7.53 -38.53 5.82
N ASP A 40 8.12 -38.20 4.67
CA ASP A 40 8.18 -39.07 3.49
C ASP A 40 9.42 -39.99 3.55
N PRO A 41 9.27 -41.33 3.56
CA PRO A 41 10.40 -42.25 3.68
C PRO A 41 11.47 -42.10 2.60
N THR A 42 11.07 -41.84 1.35
CA THR A 42 11.99 -41.69 0.22
C THR A 42 12.78 -40.39 0.32
N GLN A 43 12.12 -39.34 0.80
CA GLN A 43 12.76 -38.04 0.99
C GLN A 43 13.68 -38.05 2.21
N LYS A 44 13.27 -38.67 3.32
CA LYS A 44 14.11 -38.92 4.49
C LYS A 44 15.40 -39.66 4.15
N GLU A 45 15.33 -40.75 3.39
CA GLU A 45 16.53 -41.49 2.97
C GLU A 45 17.50 -40.63 2.15
N ALA A 46 16.97 -39.77 1.28
CA ALA A 46 17.78 -38.86 0.50
C ALA A 46 18.41 -37.75 1.35
N LEU A 47 17.71 -37.22 2.36
CA LEU A 47 18.27 -36.26 3.31
C LEU A 47 19.40 -36.90 4.14
N ILE A 48 19.23 -38.13 4.60
CA ILE A 48 20.29 -38.92 5.26
C ILE A 48 21.51 -39.09 4.33
N ALA A 49 21.28 -39.46 3.07
CA ALA A 49 22.35 -39.64 2.09
C ALA A 49 23.06 -38.32 1.76
N THR A 50 22.34 -37.20 1.80
CA THR A 50 22.89 -35.86 1.61
C THR A 50 23.79 -35.48 2.77
N GLU A 51 23.34 -35.66 4.02
CA GLU A 51 24.15 -35.35 5.20
C GLU A 51 25.43 -36.21 5.25
N LYS A 52 25.35 -37.52 4.92
CA LYS A 52 26.54 -38.39 4.80
C LYS A 52 27.55 -37.84 3.79
N LEU A 53 27.06 -37.37 2.64
CA LEU A 53 27.91 -36.82 1.59
C LEU A 53 28.59 -35.52 2.03
N ILE A 54 27.85 -34.60 2.68
CA ILE A 54 28.40 -33.36 3.22
C ILE A 54 29.53 -33.67 4.21
N GLN A 55 29.29 -34.56 5.18
CA GLN A 55 30.28 -34.94 6.18
C GLN A 55 31.53 -35.60 5.56
N SER A 56 31.35 -36.50 4.58
CA SER A 56 32.45 -37.09 3.81
C SER A 56 33.26 -35.99 3.10
N LYS A 57 32.59 -35.01 2.50
CA LYS A 57 33.26 -33.95 1.75
C LYS A 57 34.02 -32.99 2.66
N ILE A 58 33.49 -32.68 3.85
CA ILE A 58 34.21 -31.93 4.88
C ILE A 58 35.49 -32.66 5.28
N ALA A 59 35.42 -33.98 5.51
CA ALA A 59 36.60 -34.78 5.85
C ALA A 59 37.64 -34.79 4.71
N GLU A 60 37.20 -34.94 3.46
CA GLU A 60 38.08 -34.86 2.28
C GLU A 60 38.80 -33.51 2.19
N MET A 61 38.06 -32.40 2.35
CA MET A 61 38.63 -31.05 2.30
C MET A 61 39.65 -30.83 3.42
N LYS A 62 39.39 -31.36 4.63
CA LYS A 62 40.35 -31.31 5.76
C LYS A 62 41.63 -32.11 5.48
N MET A 63 41.58 -33.16 4.64
CA MET A 63 42.74 -33.98 4.29
C MET A 63 43.60 -33.41 3.15
N GLN A 64 43.07 -32.49 2.32
CA GLN A 64 43.74 -32.01 1.10
C GLN A 64 44.88 -30.98 1.30
N ASP A 65 45.43 -30.85 2.52
CA ASP A 65 46.57 -29.99 2.92
C ASP A 65 46.42 -28.51 2.51
N ASN A 66 45.93 -27.69 3.46
CA ASN A 66 45.65 -26.24 3.45
C ASN A 66 46.83 -25.31 3.07
N LYS A 67 47.56 -25.57 1.98
CA LYS A 67 48.71 -24.72 1.56
C LYS A 67 48.38 -23.61 0.58
N THR A 68 47.14 -23.53 0.11
CA THR A 68 46.64 -22.42 -0.72
C THR A 68 45.39 -21.84 -0.07
N ALA A 69 45.34 -20.51 0.08
CA ALA A 69 44.12 -19.82 0.48
C ALA A 69 42.96 -20.27 -0.42
N ALA A 70 41.81 -20.57 0.17
CA ALA A 70 40.67 -21.04 -0.59
C ALA A 70 40.22 -19.93 -1.54
N ALA A 71 40.03 -20.29 -2.82
CA ALA A 71 39.62 -19.32 -3.82
C ALA A 71 38.19 -18.84 -3.53
N VAL A 72 37.99 -17.52 -3.65
CA VAL A 72 36.66 -16.91 -3.66
C VAL A 72 35.91 -17.47 -4.87
N VAL A 73 34.74 -18.04 -4.63
CA VAL A 73 33.87 -18.58 -5.69
C VAL A 73 32.68 -17.68 -5.89
N THR A 74 32.19 -17.60 -7.13
CA THR A 74 31.01 -16.81 -7.47
C THR A 74 29.85 -17.74 -7.81
N ILE A 75 28.66 -17.46 -7.27
CA ILE A 75 27.40 -18.14 -7.62
C ILE A 75 26.58 -17.19 -8.50
N PRO A 76 26.20 -17.60 -9.73
CA PRO A 76 25.26 -16.84 -10.56
C PRO A 76 23.87 -16.84 -9.91
N VAL A 77 23.26 -15.67 -9.80
CA VAL A 77 21.96 -15.45 -9.18
C VAL A 77 20.98 -14.88 -10.19
N VAL A 78 19.72 -15.31 -10.09
CA VAL A 78 18.58 -14.66 -10.74
C VAL A 78 17.51 -14.34 -9.70
N PHE A 79 17.00 -13.11 -9.74
CA PHE A 79 15.85 -12.68 -8.95
C PHE A 79 14.58 -12.71 -9.79
N HIS A 80 13.58 -13.44 -9.33
CA HIS A 80 12.26 -13.52 -9.93
C HIS A 80 11.28 -12.69 -9.11
N ILE A 81 10.99 -11.47 -9.55
CA ILE A 81 10.03 -10.57 -8.91
C ILE A 81 8.63 -10.91 -9.40
N ILE A 82 7.83 -11.49 -8.52
CA ILE A 82 6.45 -11.85 -8.80
C ILE A 82 5.57 -10.90 -8.00
N TYR A 83 4.80 -10.06 -8.67
CA TYR A 83 4.08 -8.96 -8.02
C TYR A 83 2.60 -8.96 -8.37
N ALA A 84 1.74 -8.68 -7.41
CA ALA A 84 0.31 -8.56 -7.66
C ALA A 84 -0.12 -7.12 -7.99
N SER A 85 0.66 -6.10 -7.60
CA SER A 85 0.45 -4.70 -7.98
C SER A 85 1.77 -3.94 -8.10
N SER A 86 1.73 -2.66 -8.42
CA SER A 86 2.96 -1.85 -8.50
C SER A 86 3.69 -1.70 -7.16
N GLN A 87 3.02 -1.95 -6.03
CA GLN A 87 3.60 -1.74 -4.69
C GLN A 87 4.65 -2.80 -4.30
N ASP A 88 4.51 -4.03 -4.78
CA ASP A 88 5.40 -5.16 -4.54
C ASP A 88 6.33 -5.45 -5.73
N ASN A 89 6.23 -4.65 -6.80
CA ASN A 89 7.19 -4.65 -7.90
C ASN A 89 8.45 -3.84 -7.50
N ILE A 90 9.31 -4.43 -6.68
CA ILE A 90 10.46 -3.73 -6.08
C ILE A 90 11.49 -3.21 -7.11
N SER A 91 12.12 -2.09 -6.78
CA SER A 91 13.14 -1.47 -7.63
C SER A 91 14.40 -2.33 -7.80
N ILE A 92 15.14 -2.13 -8.91
CA ILE A 92 16.46 -2.75 -9.11
C ILE A 92 17.41 -2.38 -7.98
N ALA A 93 17.40 -1.12 -7.53
CA ALA A 93 18.22 -0.65 -6.42
C ALA A 93 18.01 -1.47 -5.13
N GLN A 94 16.76 -1.85 -4.82
CA GLN A 94 16.47 -2.69 -3.65
C GLN A 94 17.01 -4.12 -3.81
N ILE A 95 16.95 -4.69 -5.02
CA ILE A 95 17.51 -6.00 -5.33
C ILE A 95 19.04 -5.98 -5.19
N GLU A 96 19.68 -4.96 -5.76
CA GLU A 96 21.12 -4.75 -5.66
C GLU A 96 21.58 -4.49 -4.21
N ASP A 97 20.77 -3.77 -3.42
CA ASP A 97 21.01 -3.58 -1.99
C ASP A 97 20.98 -4.91 -1.22
N GLY A 98 19.99 -5.77 -1.49
CA GLY A 98 19.94 -7.12 -0.93
C GLY A 98 21.12 -8.00 -1.36
N LEU A 99 21.53 -7.92 -2.64
CA LEU A 99 22.69 -8.66 -3.14
C LEU A 99 24.02 -8.15 -2.56
N ARG A 100 24.15 -6.85 -2.35
CA ARG A 100 25.29 -6.23 -1.66
C ARG A 100 25.41 -6.79 -0.24
N ILE A 101 24.31 -6.77 0.51
CA ILE A 101 24.21 -7.31 1.88
C ILE A 101 24.62 -8.79 1.92
N LEU A 102 24.06 -9.59 1.01
CA LEU A 102 24.40 -11.02 0.92
C LEU A 102 25.91 -11.23 0.69
N ASN A 103 26.51 -10.44 -0.20
CA ASN A 103 27.96 -10.49 -0.44
C ASN A 103 28.76 -10.02 0.77
N GLU A 104 28.34 -8.96 1.47
CA GLU A 104 29.00 -8.48 2.68
C GLU A 104 29.03 -9.56 3.76
N ASP A 105 27.90 -10.23 3.99
CA ASP A 105 27.78 -11.24 5.05
C ASP A 105 28.59 -12.51 4.73
N TYR A 106 28.48 -13.02 3.49
CA TYR A 106 29.21 -14.22 3.05
C TYR A 106 30.70 -13.97 2.85
N ARG A 107 31.13 -12.70 2.78
CA ARG A 107 32.53 -12.31 2.73
C ARG A 107 33.07 -11.75 4.05
N ARG A 108 32.22 -11.69 5.08
CA ARG A 108 32.54 -11.06 6.37
C ARG A 108 33.06 -9.61 6.21
N GLN A 109 32.48 -8.90 5.25
CA GLN A 109 32.75 -7.48 4.95
C GLN A 109 31.68 -6.55 5.52
N ASN A 110 30.67 -7.10 6.19
CA ASN A 110 29.64 -6.35 6.91
C ASN A 110 30.23 -5.47 8.02
N ALA A 111 29.77 -4.22 8.11
CA ALA A 111 30.35 -3.23 9.01
C ALA A 111 30.14 -3.57 10.51
N ASP A 112 29.06 -4.29 10.83
CA ASP A 112 28.71 -4.74 12.18
C ASP A 112 29.48 -5.98 12.64
N THR A 113 30.47 -6.48 11.88
CA THR A 113 31.49 -7.41 12.39
C THR A 113 32.20 -6.90 13.65
N SER A 114 32.23 -5.57 13.86
CA SER A 114 32.73 -4.96 15.10
C SER A 114 31.90 -5.33 16.34
N GLN A 115 30.62 -5.71 16.15
CA GLN A 115 29.68 -6.08 17.20
C GLN A 115 29.77 -7.55 17.61
N THR A 116 30.45 -8.40 16.82
CA THR A 116 30.70 -9.80 17.16
C THR A 116 31.37 -9.89 18.54
N ARG A 117 30.74 -10.56 19.51
CA ARG A 117 31.31 -10.72 20.87
C ARG A 117 32.67 -11.40 20.83
N ALA A 118 33.58 -10.97 21.71
CA ALA A 118 34.97 -11.42 21.74
C ALA A 118 35.12 -12.95 21.82
N ILE A 119 34.21 -13.64 22.52
CA ILE A 119 34.20 -15.11 22.65
C ILE A 119 33.96 -15.84 21.32
N PHE A 120 33.28 -15.22 20.36
CA PHE A 120 32.94 -15.82 19.06
C PHE A 120 33.81 -15.33 17.90
N LYS A 121 34.62 -14.28 18.10
CA LYS A 121 35.58 -13.82 17.08
C LYS A 121 36.51 -14.94 16.55
N PRO A 122 37.00 -15.89 17.36
CA PRO A 122 37.90 -16.94 16.87
C PRO A 122 37.25 -17.94 15.89
N VAL A 123 35.92 -18.07 15.91
CA VAL A 123 35.18 -19.01 15.04
C VAL A 123 34.47 -18.30 13.90
N ALA A 124 34.52 -16.97 13.82
CA ALA A 124 33.76 -16.21 12.83
C ALA A 124 34.44 -16.24 11.45
N ALA A 125 33.67 -16.59 10.41
CA ALA A 125 34.24 -17.00 9.12
C ALA A 125 33.90 -16.07 7.94
N ASP A 126 34.85 -15.88 7.02
CA ASP A 126 34.61 -15.48 5.62
C ASP A 126 34.37 -16.77 4.82
N PHE A 127 33.17 -16.95 4.24
CA PHE A 127 32.84 -18.16 3.48
C PHE A 127 33.60 -18.26 2.15
N GLU A 128 34.20 -17.16 1.69
CA GLU A 128 34.83 -17.01 0.38
C GLU A 128 33.84 -17.35 -0.75
N ILE A 129 32.58 -16.94 -0.56
CA ILE A 129 31.50 -17.06 -1.54
C ILE A 129 31.01 -15.65 -1.87
N GLN A 130 30.86 -15.37 -3.16
CA GLN A 130 30.22 -14.17 -3.67
C GLN A 130 29.07 -14.55 -4.60
N PHE A 131 28.19 -13.59 -4.82
CA PHE A 131 26.99 -13.72 -5.62
C PHE A 131 26.97 -12.62 -6.66
N ALA A 132 26.67 -12.98 -7.90
CA ALA A 132 26.59 -12.02 -9.00
C ALA A 132 25.32 -12.28 -9.80
N LEU A 133 24.62 -11.21 -10.19
CA LEU A 133 23.50 -11.32 -11.12
C LEU A 133 24.00 -11.96 -12.41
N ALA A 134 23.26 -12.96 -12.89
CA ALA A 134 23.49 -13.56 -14.18
C ALA A 134 23.38 -12.50 -15.29
N LYS A 135 24.24 -12.60 -16.31
CA LYS A 135 24.23 -11.73 -17.50
C LYS A 135 23.81 -12.44 -18.78
N LYS A 136 23.51 -13.74 -18.67
CA LYS A 136 22.85 -14.53 -19.70
C LYS A 136 21.70 -15.34 -19.10
N ASP A 137 20.59 -15.40 -19.80
CA ASP A 137 19.45 -16.24 -19.47
C ASP A 137 19.73 -17.73 -19.84
N PRO A 138 18.84 -18.68 -19.55
CA PRO A 138 19.03 -20.09 -19.91
C PRO A 138 19.13 -20.35 -21.43
N GLN A 139 18.69 -19.42 -22.27
CA GLN A 139 18.76 -19.49 -23.72
C GLN A 139 20.02 -18.81 -24.27
N GLY A 140 20.82 -18.16 -23.41
CA GLY A 140 22.04 -17.44 -23.76
C GLY A 140 21.83 -15.98 -24.18
N ASN A 141 20.61 -15.46 -24.06
CA ASN A 141 20.31 -14.05 -24.34
C ASN A 141 20.81 -13.16 -23.19
N CYS A 142 21.05 -11.89 -23.50
CA CYS A 142 21.36 -10.88 -22.49
C CYS A 142 20.26 -10.78 -21.43
N THR A 143 20.68 -10.59 -20.19
CA THR A 143 19.77 -10.33 -19.08
C THR A 143 20.47 -9.53 -17.99
N ASP A 144 19.72 -8.80 -17.17
CA ASP A 144 20.22 -8.27 -15.91
C ASP A 144 20.15 -9.24 -14.73
N GLY A 145 19.67 -10.47 -14.94
CA GLY A 145 19.52 -11.46 -13.88
C GLY A 145 18.31 -11.16 -12.99
N ILE A 146 17.36 -10.37 -13.50
CA ILE A 146 16.12 -10.00 -12.85
C ILE A 146 15.00 -10.29 -13.84
N THR A 147 13.93 -10.93 -13.39
CA THR A 147 12.71 -11.14 -14.18
C THR A 147 11.52 -10.57 -13.43
N ARG A 148 10.55 -9.99 -14.13
CA ARG A 148 9.34 -9.40 -13.53
C ARG A 148 8.08 -10.04 -14.09
N THR A 149 7.24 -10.57 -13.20
CA THR A 149 5.99 -11.25 -13.58
C THR A 149 4.82 -10.74 -12.75
N GLN A 150 3.88 -10.01 -13.38
CA GLN A 150 2.65 -9.61 -12.70
C GLN A 150 1.69 -10.80 -12.57
N SER A 151 1.31 -11.16 -11.35
CA SER A 151 0.47 -12.33 -11.10
C SER A 151 -0.11 -12.33 -9.67
N ILE A 152 -1.34 -12.82 -9.51
CA ILE A 152 -2.01 -12.92 -8.21
C ILE A 152 -1.37 -13.99 -7.32
N GLU A 153 -0.66 -14.93 -7.91
CA GLU A 153 0.10 -15.97 -7.23
C GLU A 153 1.26 -15.38 -6.42
N SER A 154 1.61 -14.09 -6.59
CA SER A 154 2.46 -13.35 -5.64
C SER A 154 1.94 -13.36 -4.20
N LEU A 155 0.64 -13.60 -3.99
CA LEU A 155 0.01 -13.77 -2.68
C LEU A 155 0.34 -15.12 -2.02
N SER A 156 0.98 -16.04 -2.74
CA SER A 156 1.46 -17.32 -2.24
C SER A 156 2.85 -17.63 -2.84
N GLY A 157 3.90 -17.43 -2.06
CA GLY A 157 5.29 -17.65 -2.49
C GLY A 157 5.52 -19.00 -3.19
N ASP A 158 4.87 -20.06 -2.71
CA ASP A 158 4.96 -21.41 -3.27
C ASP A 158 4.38 -21.47 -4.68
N GLU A 159 3.20 -20.90 -4.91
CA GLU A 159 2.57 -20.86 -6.22
C GLU A 159 3.32 -19.91 -7.16
N GLY A 160 3.76 -18.77 -6.65
CA GLY A 160 4.62 -17.84 -7.40
C GLY A 160 5.87 -18.53 -7.93
N SER A 161 6.60 -19.24 -7.09
CA SER A 161 7.85 -19.93 -7.47
C SER A 161 7.69 -20.96 -8.60
N LYS A 162 6.47 -21.45 -8.84
CA LYS A 162 6.17 -22.41 -9.91
C LYS A 162 6.00 -21.74 -11.28
N ILE A 163 5.75 -20.43 -11.33
CA ILE A 163 5.47 -19.70 -12.57
C ILE A 163 6.72 -19.58 -13.44
N ILE A 164 7.85 -19.23 -12.83
CA ILE A 164 9.10 -18.99 -13.53
C ILE A 164 10.26 -19.61 -12.76
N LYS A 165 11.19 -20.24 -13.48
CA LYS A 165 12.43 -20.78 -12.93
C LYS A 165 13.47 -20.90 -14.01
N TRP A 166 14.72 -20.65 -13.66
CA TRP A 166 15.88 -20.96 -14.47
C TRP A 166 16.51 -22.28 -14.02
N ASN A 167 17.43 -22.81 -14.83
CA ASN A 167 18.07 -24.09 -14.52
C ASN A 167 18.85 -24.00 -13.19
N ARG A 168 18.38 -24.72 -12.17
CA ARG A 168 18.93 -24.72 -10.81
C ARG A 168 20.35 -25.24 -10.68
N ASN A 169 20.82 -26.01 -11.67
CA ASN A 169 22.23 -26.40 -11.73
C ASN A 169 23.15 -25.25 -12.16
N ASN A 170 22.60 -24.21 -12.79
CA ASN A 170 23.35 -23.10 -13.36
C ASN A 170 23.14 -21.79 -12.59
N TYR A 171 21.97 -21.61 -11.96
CA TYR A 171 21.58 -20.38 -11.28
C TYR A 171 21.01 -20.68 -9.89
N LEU A 172 21.39 -19.89 -8.89
CA LEU A 172 20.60 -19.73 -7.68
C LEU A 172 19.37 -18.89 -8.02
N ASN A 173 18.18 -19.51 -7.91
CA ASN A 173 16.90 -18.86 -8.15
C ASN A 173 16.41 -18.25 -6.82
N ILE A 174 16.09 -16.95 -6.84
CA ILE A 174 15.51 -16.23 -5.70
C ILE A 174 14.17 -15.66 -6.13
N TRP A 175 13.07 -16.17 -5.59
CA TRP A 175 11.73 -15.65 -5.84
C TRP A 175 11.38 -14.62 -4.78
N VAL A 176 10.93 -13.45 -5.24
CA VAL A 176 10.49 -12.35 -4.39
C VAL A 176 9.01 -12.12 -4.62
N THR A 177 8.20 -12.28 -3.58
CA THR A 177 6.73 -12.23 -3.67
C THR A 177 6.11 -11.31 -2.63
N ARG A 178 4.82 -10.99 -2.75
CA ARG A 178 4.09 -10.20 -1.74
C ARG A 178 4.02 -10.94 -0.41
N ASN A 179 3.60 -12.18 -0.48
CA ASN A 179 3.44 -13.05 0.67
C ASN A 179 4.13 -14.38 0.39
N VAL A 180 4.76 -14.92 1.42
CA VAL A 180 5.17 -16.32 1.47
C VAL A 180 4.03 -17.07 2.16
N SER A 181 3.60 -18.19 1.58
CA SER A 181 2.46 -18.96 2.09
C SER A 181 2.67 -19.26 3.57
N ASN A 182 1.64 -19.04 4.39
CA ASN A 182 1.70 -19.35 5.80
C ASN A 182 1.42 -20.85 5.98
N THR A 183 2.45 -21.58 6.39
CA THR A 183 2.41 -23.04 6.49
C THR A 183 2.17 -23.54 7.91
N LEU A 184 2.15 -22.66 8.91
CA LEU A 184 1.97 -23.03 10.31
C LEU A 184 0.49 -23.13 10.71
N PRO A 185 0.00 -24.32 11.10
CA PRO A 185 -1.35 -24.47 11.66
C PRO A 185 -1.55 -23.70 12.97
N SER A 186 -0.46 -23.39 13.68
CA SER A 186 -0.44 -22.68 14.96
C SER A 186 -0.64 -21.17 14.83
N ASN A 187 -0.49 -20.60 13.62
CA ASN A 187 -0.66 -19.17 13.37
C ASN A 187 -1.42 -18.95 12.06
N PRO A 188 -2.70 -19.34 11.92
CA PRO A 188 -3.41 -19.34 10.63
C PRO A 188 -3.57 -17.96 9.97
N ASN A 189 -3.38 -16.87 10.72
CA ASN A 189 -3.42 -15.49 10.23
C ASN A 189 -2.02 -14.85 10.06
N GLY A 190 -0.96 -15.64 10.28
CA GLY A 190 0.44 -15.25 10.15
C GLY A 190 0.92 -15.15 8.71
N TYR A 191 2.18 -14.77 8.56
CA TYR A 191 2.94 -14.83 7.32
C TYR A 191 4.39 -15.19 7.64
N THR A 192 5.07 -15.82 6.68
CA THR A 192 6.48 -16.19 6.79
C THR A 192 7.35 -15.14 6.07
N LEU A 193 8.53 -14.81 6.59
CA LEU A 193 9.44 -13.84 5.94
C LEU A 193 10.13 -14.43 4.70
N GLY A 194 10.56 -15.68 4.77
CA GLY A 194 11.18 -16.43 3.69
C GLY A 194 11.34 -17.90 4.04
N TYR A 195 11.75 -18.69 3.07
CA TYR A 195 12.28 -20.03 3.28
C TYR A 195 13.13 -20.47 2.08
N SER A 196 13.88 -21.56 2.25
CA SER A 196 14.53 -22.25 1.14
C SER A 196 14.40 -23.76 1.28
N PHE A 197 14.73 -24.49 0.21
CA PHE A 197 14.81 -25.94 0.28
C PHE A 197 16.26 -26.40 0.48
N PHE A 198 16.42 -27.40 1.36
CA PHE A 198 17.71 -28.05 1.61
C PHE A 198 18.23 -28.77 0.36
N PRO A 199 19.55 -28.77 0.08
CA PRO A 199 20.11 -29.49 -1.06
C PRO A 199 19.90 -31.01 -0.94
N ARG A 200 19.91 -31.73 -2.06
CA ARG A 200 19.67 -33.18 -2.09
C ARG A 200 20.65 -33.91 -3.01
N ASN A 201 21.19 -35.02 -2.52
CA ASN A 201 22.17 -35.85 -3.22
C ASN A 201 21.60 -36.41 -4.54
N ASN A 202 22.23 -36.05 -5.67
CA ASN A 202 21.87 -36.46 -7.03
C ASN A 202 20.42 -36.16 -7.43
N SER A 203 19.78 -35.17 -6.81
CA SER A 203 18.40 -34.79 -7.12
C SER A 203 18.17 -33.32 -6.84
N LEU A 204 17.56 -32.63 -7.80
CA LEU A 204 17.05 -31.28 -7.58
C LEU A 204 15.62 -31.37 -7.09
N VAL A 205 15.34 -30.76 -5.93
CA VAL A 205 13.98 -30.64 -5.41
C VAL A 205 13.18 -29.66 -6.27
N SER A 206 11.87 -29.91 -6.39
CA SER A 206 10.98 -29.14 -7.28
C SER A 206 10.93 -27.65 -6.94
N GLY A 207 11.30 -27.25 -5.72
CA GLY A 207 11.41 -25.86 -5.26
C GLY A 207 12.84 -25.35 -5.01
N ASP A 208 13.89 -26.05 -5.46
CA ASP A 208 15.28 -25.68 -5.15
C ASP A 208 15.59 -24.20 -5.50
N GLY A 209 15.99 -23.43 -4.48
CA GLY A 209 16.18 -21.98 -4.49
C GLY A 209 15.67 -21.34 -3.20
N VAL A 210 15.48 -20.02 -3.21
CA VAL A 210 15.05 -19.21 -2.06
C VAL A 210 13.76 -18.48 -2.39
N ILE A 211 12.79 -18.47 -1.48
CA ILE A 211 11.54 -17.71 -1.61
C ILE A 211 11.51 -16.69 -0.47
N LEU A 212 11.23 -15.43 -0.80
CA LEU A 212 11.35 -14.31 0.13
C LEU A 212 10.21 -13.30 -0.09
N ARG A 213 9.74 -12.68 0.98
CA ARG A 213 8.86 -11.51 0.86
C ARG A 213 9.63 -10.29 0.34
N HIS A 214 8.97 -9.51 -0.50
CA HIS A 214 9.54 -8.28 -1.04
C HIS A 214 9.95 -7.25 0.03
N ASP A 215 9.26 -7.22 1.16
CA ASP A 215 9.58 -6.33 2.30
C ASP A 215 10.70 -6.87 3.20
N GLN A 216 11.33 -7.99 2.85
CA GLN A 216 12.46 -8.60 3.57
C GLN A 216 13.74 -8.67 2.72
N LEU A 217 13.72 -8.12 1.50
CA LEU A 217 14.88 -8.01 0.64
C LEU A 217 15.52 -6.62 0.74
N GLY A 218 16.76 -6.57 1.22
CA GLY A 218 17.52 -5.33 1.35
C GLY A 218 17.09 -4.48 2.55
N THR A 219 17.42 -3.20 2.50
CA THR A 219 17.19 -2.20 3.56
C THR A 219 16.57 -0.90 3.03
N ILE A 220 16.27 -0.85 1.73
CA ILE A 220 15.67 0.30 1.05
C ILE A 220 14.38 -0.10 0.33
N GLY A 221 13.66 0.89 -0.21
CA GLY A 221 12.42 0.63 -0.95
C GLY A 221 11.30 0.12 -0.05
N THR A 222 10.79 -1.08 -0.32
CA THR A 222 9.71 -1.68 0.49
C THR A 222 10.23 -2.43 1.71
N ALA A 223 11.56 -2.56 1.87
CA ALA A 223 12.15 -3.31 2.97
C ALA A 223 11.73 -2.75 4.33
N THR A 224 11.26 -3.62 5.22
CA THR A 224 10.89 -3.30 6.60
C THR A 224 11.76 -4.02 7.62
N GLY A 225 12.43 -5.11 7.22
CA GLY A 225 13.35 -5.86 8.07
C GLY A 225 14.69 -5.15 8.23
N ASN A 226 15.07 -4.79 9.46
CA ASN A 226 16.40 -4.29 9.81
C ASN A 226 17.11 -5.41 10.59
N PRO A 227 18.27 -5.95 10.14
CA PRO A 227 19.21 -5.43 9.15
C PRO A 227 19.11 -6.03 7.73
N GLY A 228 17.94 -6.50 7.29
CA GLY A 228 17.77 -7.05 5.94
C GLY A 228 18.44 -8.42 5.71
N ARG A 229 18.59 -9.22 6.78
CA ARG A 229 19.36 -10.48 6.79
C ARG A 229 18.55 -11.74 6.51
N THR A 230 17.26 -11.61 6.22
CA THR A 230 16.42 -12.76 5.83
C THR A 230 16.99 -13.48 4.61
N LEU A 231 17.45 -12.76 3.57
CA LEU A 231 18.08 -13.42 2.43
C LEU A 231 19.38 -14.16 2.82
N THR A 232 20.22 -13.57 3.66
CA THR A 232 21.46 -14.20 4.17
C THR A 232 21.13 -15.50 4.91
N HIS A 233 20.12 -15.48 5.77
CA HIS A 233 19.61 -16.64 6.50
C HIS A 233 19.13 -17.75 5.55
N GLU A 234 18.27 -17.41 4.57
CA GLU A 234 17.73 -18.40 3.65
C GLU A 234 18.77 -19.01 2.70
N VAL A 235 19.76 -18.22 2.27
CA VAL A 235 20.88 -18.75 1.48
C VAL A 235 21.74 -19.70 2.34
N GLY A 236 21.76 -19.52 3.66
CA GLY A 236 22.38 -20.44 4.60
C GLY A 236 21.77 -21.84 4.49
N HIS A 237 20.45 -21.93 4.59
CA HIS A 237 19.71 -23.18 4.39
C HIS A 237 19.91 -23.78 2.98
N TYR A 238 19.91 -22.95 1.94
CA TYR A 238 20.22 -23.38 0.56
C TYR A 238 21.62 -24.02 0.44
N LEU A 239 22.57 -23.60 1.28
CA LEU A 239 23.93 -24.11 1.41
C LEU A 239 24.11 -25.13 2.54
N ALA A 240 23.02 -25.79 2.94
CA ALA A 240 22.97 -26.87 3.93
C ALA A 240 23.26 -26.49 5.38
N LEU A 241 23.01 -25.24 5.78
CA LEU A 241 23.00 -24.86 7.18
C LEU A 241 21.65 -25.18 7.83
N HIS A 242 21.68 -25.59 9.08
CA HIS A 242 20.51 -25.71 9.93
C HIS A 242 20.50 -24.56 10.93
N HIS A 243 19.34 -24.32 11.53
CA HIS A 243 19.23 -23.44 12.69
C HIS A 243 20.09 -23.97 13.87
N PRO A 244 20.78 -23.11 14.65
CA PRO A 244 21.57 -23.54 15.82
C PRO A 244 20.73 -24.22 16.90
N PHE A 245 19.43 -23.95 16.93
CA PHE A 245 18.46 -24.59 17.83
C PHE A 245 17.92 -25.92 17.28
N ALA A 246 18.40 -26.40 16.13
CA ALA A 246 18.07 -27.74 15.65
C ALA A 246 18.53 -28.78 16.69
N GLY A 247 17.64 -29.67 17.13
CA GLY A 247 17.92 -30.66 18.17
C GLY A 247 17.87 -30.14 19.61
N GLY A 248 17.62 -28.84 19.82
CA GLY A 248 17.55 -28.19 21.13
C GLY A 248 18.84 -28.33 21.95
N CYS A 249 18.73 -28.27 23.28
CA CYS A 249 19.88 -28.49 24.14
C CYS A 249 20.48 -29.89 24.02
N ASN A 250 19.76 -30.88 23.49
CA ASN A 250 20.29 -32.23 23.42
C ASN A 250 21.18 -32.47 22.19
N GLY A 251 21.78 -31.45 21.58
CA GLY A 251 22.84 -31.57 20.55
C GLY A 251 24.11 -32.34 20.98
N ASN A 252 24.02 -33.19 22.01
CA ASN A 252 24.99 -34.20 22.38
C ASN A 252 24.30 -35.52 22.81
N GLY A 253 23.12 -35.84 22.24
CA GLY A 253 22.36 -37.07 22.57
C GLY A 253 20.86 -37.11 22.18
N GLY A 254 20.33 -36.07 21.53
CA GLY A 254 18.95 -35.94 21.06
C GLY A 254 18.94 -35.63 19.57
N SER A 255 18.08 -36.31 18.84
CA SER A 255 18.08 -36.48 17.39
C SER A 255 18.39 -35.21 16.59
N ASN A 256 19.58 -35.16 15.97
CA ASN A 256 19.83 -34.31 14.81
C ASN A 256 18.69 -34.49 13.79
N PRO A 257 18.45 -33.53 12.87
CA PRO A 257 17.35 -33.59 11.91
C PRO A 257 17.23 -34.92 11.17
N VAL A 258 18.34 -35.61 10.91
CA VAL A 258 18.39 -36.98 10.35
C VAL A 258 19.13 -38.00 11.23
N GLY A 259 19.30 -37.71 12.52
CA GLY A 259 20.07 -38.51 13.49
C GLY A 259 21.59 -38.30 13.42
N ASN A 260 22.34 -39.04 14.24
CA ASN A 260 23.81 -38.99 14.33
C ASN A 260 24.46 -39.56 13.06
N VAL A 261 24.43 -38.78 11.99
CA VAL A 261 25.01 -39.09 10.69
C VAL A 261 26.39 -38.43 10.61
N GLY A 262 27.40 -39.19 10.17
CA GLY A 262 28.76 -38.67 9.98
C GLY A 262 29.53 -38.37 11.28
N GLY A 263 29.03 -38.80 12.44
CA GLY A 263 29.72 -38.66 13.73
C GLY A 263 29.54 -37.30 14.41
N SER A 264 28.71 -36.40 13.86
CA SER A 264 28.41 -35.11 14.49
C SER A 264 27.51 -35.27 15.72
N THR A 265 28.01 -34.69 16.81
CA THR A 265 27.36 -34.34 18.07
C THR A 265 26.08 -33.52 17.92
N SER A 266 26.34 -32.35 17.32
CA SER A 266 25.51 -31.16 17.33
C SER A 266 24.28 -31.33 16.46
N GLY A 267 23.16 -30.77 16.93
CA GLY A 267 21.89 -30.86 16.22
C GLY A 267 21.84 -30.05 14.92
N ASP A 268 22.67 -29.01 14.77
CA ASP A 268 22.85 -28.26 13.52
C ASP A 268 24.05 -28.74 12.67
N TYR A 269 24.74 -29.78 13.16
CA TYR A 269 25.97 -30.35 12.58
C TYR A 269 27.19 -29.43 12.55
N CYS A 270 27.23 -28.40 13.39
CA CYS A 270 28.39 -27.52 13.59
C CYS A 270 28.85 -27.61 15.05
N ALA A 271 30.15 -27.83 15.31
CA ALA A 271 30.66 -28.00 16.67
C ALA A 271 31.06 -26.65 17.31
N ASP A 272 31.27 -25.62 16.49
CA ASP A 272 31.61 -24.27 16.91
C ASP A 272 30.40 -23.34 17.11
N THR A 273 29.18 -23.86 16.92
CA THR A 273 27.91 -23.27 17.32
C THR A 273 27.45 -23.91 18.64
N PRO A 274 27.35 -23.14 19.74
CA PRO A 274 26.81 -23.66 20.99
C PRO A 274 25.37 -24.16 20.81
N PRO A 275 24.93 -25.21 21.52
CA PRO A 275 23.57 -25.71 21.45
C PRO A 275 22.59 -24.66 21.98
N VAL A 276 21.47 -24.50 21.30
CA VAL A 276 20.41 -23.55 21.65
C VAL A 276 19.10 -24.31 21.89
N PHE A 277 18.35 -23.97 22.95
CA PHE A 277 17.10 -24.66 23.28
C PHE A 277 16.00 -24.40 22.23
N GLU A 278 15.81 -23.13 21.90
CA GLU A 278 14.83 -22.62 20.94
C GLU A 278 15.32 -21.28 20.37
N ALA A 279 14.71 -20.84 19.26
CA ALA A 279 15.08 -19.61 18.57
C ALA A 279 15.12 -18.37 19.49
N ASN A 280 16.18 -17.58 19.38
CA ASN A 280 16.35 -16.36 20.15
C ASN A 280 15.64 -15.18 19.49
N ASN A 281 14.98 -14.33 20.28
CA ASN A 281 14.19 -13.19 19.78
C ASN A 281 14.73 -11.81 20.24
N GLY A 282 15.91 -11.78 20.86
CA GLY A 282 16.49 -10.55 21.40
C GLY A 282 18.02 -10.56 21.39
N CYS A 283 18.60 -9.39 21.69
CA CYS A 283 20.03 -9.14 21.54
C CYS A 283 20.81 -9.11 22.86
N SER A 284 20.17 -9.52 23.94
CA SER A 284 20.82 -9.71 25.23
C SER A 284 21.45 -11.09 25.29
N PRO A 285 22.73 -11.22 25.69
CA PRO A 285 23.35 -12.52 25.87
C PRO A 285 22.56 -13.40 26.83
N ILE A 286 22.21 -14.60 26.38
CA ILE A 286 21.56 -15.65 27.17
C ILE A 286 22.29 -16.96 26.95
N ASN A 287 22.13 -17.89 27.89
CA ASN A 287 22.63 -19.24 27.77
C ASN A 287 21.49 -20.21 28.07
N THR A 288 20.88 -20.74 27.01
CA THR A 288 19.69 -21.61 27.13
C THR A 288 20.06 -23.06 27.40
N CYS A 289 21.29 -23.46 27.08
CA CYS A 289 21.82 -24.80 27.29
C CYS A 289 23.10 -24.76 28.14
N SER A 290 23.53 -25.91 28.65
CA SER A 290 24.74 -25.96 29.51
C SER A 290 25.47 -27.29 29.44
N ASN A 291 25.24 -28.03 28.36
CA ASN A 291 25.70 -29.40 28.14
C ASN A 291 26.78 -29.49 27.05
N ASP A 292 27.33 -28.35 26.67
CA ASP A 292 28.49 -28.14 25.82
C ASP A 292 29.77 -27.96 26.66
N SER A 293 30.92 -28.11 25.99
CA SER A 293 32.24 -27.99 26.62
C SER A 293 33.24 -27.36 25.65
N PRO A 294 33.73 -26.13 25.89
CA PRO A 294 33.36 -25.26 27.02
C PRO A 294 31.87 -24.86 26.98
N ASN A 295 31.30 -24.56 28.15
CA ASN A 295 29.94 -24.03 28.25
C ASN A 295 29.91 -22.57 27.79
N LEU A 296 29.31 -22.32 26.64
CA LEU A 296 29.24 -21.02 25.98
C LEU A 296 27.79 -20.52 25.94
N THR A 297 27.60 -19.20 26.05
CA THR A 297 26.29 -18.56 25.81
C THR A 297 25.82 -18.79 24.38
N ASP A 298 24.51 -18.78 24.14
CA ASP A 298 23.92 -18.81 22.81
C ASP A 298 24.57 -17.78 21.88
N GLN A 299 24.81 -18.19 20.64
CA GLN A 299 25.42 -17.36 19.61
C GLN A 299 24.35 -16.51 18.89
N ILE A 300 23.76 -15.56 19.62
CA ILE A 300 22.73 -14.64 19.10
C ILE A 300 23.16 -13.81 17.90
N GLU A 301 24.46 -13.74 17.58
CA GLU A 301 24.99 -13.07 16.39
C GLU A 301 24.98 -13.96 15.14
N ASN A 302 24.60 -15.23 15.25
CA ASN A 302 24.60 -16.16 14.13
C ASN A 302 23.47 -15.83 13.16
N TYR A 303 23.76 -15.71 11.85
CA TYR A 303 22.73 -15.48 10.84
C TYR A 303 21.67 -16.58 10.77
N MET A 304 21.95 -17.78 11.29
CA MET A 304 21.00 -18.88 11.35
C MET A 304 20.14 -18.88 12.63
N ASP A 305 20.25 -17.89 13.52
CA ASP A 305 19.28 -17.69 14.61
C ASP A 305 18.14 -16.75 14.15
N TYR A 306 17.19 -16.39 15.02
CA TYR A 306 16.05 -15.51 14.74
C TYR A 306 16.18 -14.14 15.41
N THR A 307 17.39 -13.71 15.76
CA THR A 307 17.62 -12.39 16.38
C THR A 307 17.72 -11.28 15.34
N ASP A 308 17.64 -10.02 15.78
CA ASP A 308 17.82 -8.84 14.90
C ASP A 308 19.27 -8.29 14.94
N CYS A 309 20.20 -8.97 15.63
CA CYS A 309 21.60 -8.54 15.85
C CYS A 309 22.62 -9.52 15.23
N GLN A 310 22.18 -10.29 14.24
CA GLN A 310 23.03 -11.20 13.50
C GLN A 310 24.14 -10.45 12.78
N ASN A 311 25.37 -10.98 12.82
CA ASN A 311 26.54 -10.39 12.16
C ASN A 311 27.65 -11.40 11.81
N MET A 312 27.39 -12.71 11.93
CA MET A 312 28.40 -13.73 11.62
C MET A 312 27.83 -15.11 11.23
N PHE A 313 28.63 -15.83 10.44
CA PHE A 313 28.63 -17.30 10.38
C PHE A 313 29.90 -17.85 11.05
N THR A 314 29.95 -19.16 11.26
CA THR A 314 31.10 -19.88 11.85
C THR A 314 31.95 -20.67 10.83
N GLU A 315 33.11 -21.16 11.25
CA GLU A 315 34.03 -21.95 10.41
C GLU A 315 33.47 -23.35 10.08
N ASP A 316 32.74 -24.00 10.98
CA ASP A 316 32.07 -25.26 10.64
C ASP A 316 30.88 -25.02 9.69
N GLN A 317 30.12 -23.93 9.87
CA GLN A 317 29.10 -23.53 8.90
C GLN A 317 29.73 -23.26 7.51
N LYS A 318 30.89 -22.59 7.46
CA LYS A 318 31.68 -22.44 6.22
C LYS A 318 32.04 -23.79 5.63
N ALA A 319 32.55 -24.72 6.42
CA ALA A 319 32.94 -26.04 5.94
C ALA A 319 31.77 -26.80 5.30
N ARG A 320 30.57 -26.71 5.88
CA ARG A 320 29.33 -27.28 5.30
C ARG A 320 28.98 -26.62 3.95
N ALA A 321 28.93 -25.29 3.89
CA ALA A 321 28.64 -24.58 2.66
C ALA A 321 29.66 -24.89 1.55
N ARG A 322 30.96 -24.93 1.89
CA ARG A 322 32.05 -25.29 0.98
C ARG A 322 31.94 -26.75 0.51
N ALA A 323 31.46 -27.67 1.35
CA ALA A 323 31.24 -29.06 0.95
C ALA A 323 30.13 -29.16 -0.11
N VAL A 324 29.05 -28.39 0.04
CA VAL A 324 27.92 -28.36 -0.92
C VAL A 324 28.38 -27.87 -2.31
N ILE A 325 29.14 -26.78 -2.36
CA ILE A 325 29.62 -26.20 -3.62
C ILE A 325 30.86 -26.89 -4.20
N ASN A 326 31.51 -27.80 -3.47
CA ASN A 326 32.59 -28.65 -4.00
C ASN A 326 32.14 -30.08 -4.33
N SER A 327 30.85 -30.38 -4.18
CA SER A 327 30.27 -31.69 -4.49
C SER A 327 29.51 -31.65 -5.81
N SER A 328 29.93 -32.47 -6.78
CA SER A 328 29.25 -32.61 -8.08
C SER A 328 27.87 -33.24 -7.98
N ALA A 329 27.59 -33.97 -6.90
CA ALA A 329 26.28 -34.53 -6.60
C ALA A 329 25.35 -33.52 -5.92
N LEU A 330 25.85 -32.32 -5.61
CA LEU A 330 25.11 -31.19 -5.02
C LEU A 330 25.23 -29.96 -5.93
N ARG A 331 26.00 -28.93 -5.56
CA ARG A 331 25.97 -27.62 -6.22
C ARG A 331 27.27 -27.21 -6.93
N ALA A 332 28.23 -28.11 -7.14
CA ALA A 332 29.52 -27.73 -7.73
C ALA A 332 29.45 -27.16 -9.15
N ASN A 333 28.39 -27.43 -9.91
CA ASN A 333 28.24 -26.84 -11.24
C ASN A 333 28.05 -25.32 -11.18
N LEU A 334 27.40 -24.77 -10.13
CA LEU A 334 27.13 -23.33 -9.98
C LEU A 334 28.41 -22.50 -10.08
N VAL A 335 29.47 -22.96 -9.42
CA VAL A 335 30.76 -22.26 -9.29
C VAL A 335 31.79 -22.67 -10.35
N SER A 336 31.42 -23.58 -11.27
CA SER A 336 32.34 -24.04 -12.31
C SER A 336 32.65 -22.93 -13.31
N GLN A 337 33.90 -22.85 -13.78
CA GLN A 337 34.31 -21.84 -14.77
C GLN A 337 33.44 -21.88 -16.04
N SER A 338 33.07 -23.09 -16.50
CA SER A 338 32.17 -23.28 -17.64
C SER A 338 30.78 -22.69 -17.38
N ASN A 339 30.23 -22.85 -16.17
CA ASN A 339 28.95 -22.27 -15.83
C ASN A 339 29.02 -20.75 -15.70
N LEU A 340 30.08 -20.19 -15.11
CA LEU A 340 30.26 -18.74 -15.01
C LEU A 340 30.33 -18.05 -16.38
N ILE A 341 30.93 -18.69 -17.38
CA ILE A 341 30.92 -18.22 -18.78
C ILE A 341 29.53 -18.37 -19.42
N ALA A 342 28.86 -19.50 -19.18
CA ALA A 342 27.54 -19.80 -19.73
C ALA A 342 26.47 -18.82 -19.21
N THR A 343 26.56 -18.43 -17.94
CA THR A 343 25.67 -17.47 -17.26
C THR A 343 26.09 -16.02 -17.43
N GLY A 344 27.21 -15.75 -18.12
CA GLY A 344 27.71 -14.40 -18.38
C GLY A 344 28.32 -13.67 -17.18
N VAL A 345 28.44 -14.31 -16.02
CA VAL A 345 29.14 -13.73 -14.86
C VAL A 345 30.62 -13.48 -15.17
N VAL A 346 31.24 -14.40 -15.92
CA VAL A 346 32.57 -14.18 -16.51
C VAL A 346 32.41 -13.81 -17.98
N ASN A 347 33.10 -12.74 -18.39
CA ASN A 347 33.01 -12.14 -19.72
C ASN A 347 31.55 -11.77 -20.07
N PRO A 348 30.93 -10.85 -19.31
CA PRO A 348 29.56 -10.43 -19.57
C PRO A 348 29.43 -9.88 -21.00
N PRO A 349 28.37 -10.26 -21.73
CA PRO A 349 28.12 -9.72 -23.06
C PRO A 349 27.82 -8.23 -23.00
N ALA A 350 28.17 -7.50 -24.07
CA ALA A 350 27.69 -6.13 -24.25
C ALA A 350 26.22 -6.21 -24.70
N CYS A 351 25.31 -5.73 -23.87
CA CYS A 351 23.87 -5.90 -24.08
C CYS A 351 23.20 -4.61 -24.53
N THR A 352 22.35 -4.73 -25.56
CA THR A 352 21.46 -3.63 -25.97
C THR A 352 20.40 -3.46 -24.87
N PRO A 353 20.19 -2.25 -24.34
CA PRO A 353 19.17 -2.03 -23.31
C PRO A 353 17.79 -2.32 -23.90
N THR A 354 16.92 -2.97 -23.14
CA THR A 354 15.50 -3.17 -23.47
C THR A 354 14.73 -1.98 -22.93
N ALA A 355 14.15 -1.16 -23.83
CA ALA A 355 13.47 0.07 -23.44
C ALA A 355 12.21 -0.24 -22.61
N MET A 356 12.15 0.27 -21.40
CA MET A 356 10.97 0.17 -20.54
C MET A 356 10.74 1.51 -19.83
N LEU A 357 9.47 1.89 -19.70
CA LEU A 357 9.09 3.16 -19.10
C LEU A 357 7.89 3.00 -18.17
N GLU A 358 7.80 3.89 -17.19
CA GLU A 358 6.64 4.03 -16.33
C GLU A 358 6.36 5.48 -15.94
N SER A 359 5.17 5.70 -15.37
CA SER A 359 4.77 6.92 -14.67
C SER A 359 3.99 6.51 -13.42
N PRO A 360 4.21 7.17 -12.26
CA PRO A 360 3.42 6.94 -11.05
C PRO A 360 1.91 7.22 -11.25
N LYS A 361 1.56 8.05 -12.24
CA LYS A 361 0.18 8.36 -12.62
C LYS A 361 -0.01 8.22 -14.12
N ASN A 362 -0.97 7.41 -14.53
CA ASN A 362 -1.39 7.27 -15.94
C ASN A 362 -2.74 7.97 -16.24
N VAL A 363 -3.35 8.59 -15.22
CA VAL A 363 -4.50 9.49 -15.38
C VAL A 363 -4.20 10.77 -14.60
N VAL A 364 -4.28 11.92 -15.28
CA VAL A 364 -3.88 13.23 -14.74
C VAL A 364 -4.83 14.31 -15.24
N CYS A 365 -4.88 15.46 -14.58
CA CYS A 365 -5.66 16.59 -15.06
C CYS A 365 -4.83 17.46 -16.03
N VAL A 366 -5.49 18.26 -16.86
CA VAL A 366 -4.83 19.22 -17.76
C VAL A 366 -3.86 20.10 -16.98
N ASN A 367 -2.65 20.30 -17.53
CA ASN A 367 -1.52 21.04 -16.97
C ASN A 367 -0.93 20.49 -15.67
N GLU A 368 -1.37 19.32 -15.19
CA GLU A 368 -0.69 18.61 -14.12
C GLU A 368 0.69 18.14 -14.60
N VAL A 369 1.69 18.25 -13.73
CA VAL A 369 3.06 17.77 -14.00
C VAL A 369 3.10 16.25 -13.84
N VAL A 370 3.44 15.56 -14.93
CA VAL A 370 3.59 14.11 -14.97
C VAL A 370 5.07 13.75 -14.93
N GLN A 371 5.46 12.90 -13.99
CA GLN A 371 6.81 12.33 -13.91
C GLN A 371 6.85 11.03 -14.71
N PHE A 372 7.82 10.91 -15.63
CA PHE A 372 8.13 9.66 -16.31
C PHE A 372 9.49 9.15 -15.86
N ASN A 373 9.61 7.83 -15.70
CA ASN A 373 10.84 7.18 -15.28
C ASN A 373 11.31 6.18 -16.34
N ASP A 374 12.62 6.20 -16.60
CA ASP A 374 13.27 5.09 -17.28
C ASP A 374 13.39 3.91 -16.31
N ILE A 375 12.91 2.74 -16.74
CA ILE A 375 13.05 1.47 -16.03
C ILE A 375 13.57 0.40 -16.98
N SER A 376 14.34 0.80 -18.00
CA SER A 376 14.95 -0.10 -18.99
C SER A 376 15.83 -1.17 -18.33
N GLU A 377 15.79 -2.38 -18.91
CA GLU A 377 16.44 -3.58 -18.37
C GLU A 377 17.39 -4.21 -19.40
N ASP A 378 18.12 -5.24 -18.98
CA ASP A 378 19.03 -6.09 -19.76
C ASP A 378 20.19 -5.36 -20.44
N GLY A 379 20.55 -4.18 -19.93
CA GLY A 379 21.67 -3.39 -20.41
C GLY A 379 21.60 -1.96 -19.92
N THR A 380 22.75 -1.35 -19.60
CA THR A 380 22.79 0.03 -19.09
C THR A 380 22.65 1.02 -20.25
N PRO A 381 21.60 1.87 -20.28
CA PRO A 381 21.48 2.96 -21.24
C PRO A 381 22.58 4.00 -21.02
N SER A 382 23.07 4.60 -22.11
CA SER A 382 23.93 5.80 -22.03
C SER A 382 23.29 7.03 -22.68
N THR A 383 22.12 6.88 -23.30
CA THR A 383 21.36 7.94 -23.96
C THR A 383 19.87 7.62 -23.96
N TRP A 384 19.03 8.65 -23.85
CA TRP A 384 17.57 8.58 -23.85
C TRP A 384 16.98 9.49 -24.90
N ASN A 385 15.89 9.06 -25.51
CA ASN A 385 15.09 9.87 -26.42
C ASN A 385 13.61 9.57 -26.18
N TRP A 386 12.95 10.48 -25.46
CA TRP A 386 11.54 10.43 -25.16
C TRP A 386 10.72 11.20 -26.18
N THR A 387 9.52 10.71 -26.51
CA THR A 387 8.53 11.47 -27.28
C THR A 387 7.18 11.47 -26.57
N PHE A 388 6.62 12.68 -26.44
CA PHE A 388 5.36 12.97 -25.78
C PHE A 388 4.44 13.75 -26.73
N PRO A 389 3.78 13.10 -27.70
CA PRO A 389 2.84 13.77 -28.59
C PRO A 389 1.81 14.58 -27.81
N GLY A 390 1.66 15.88 -28.10
CA GLY A 390 0.75 16.78 -27.38
C GLY A 390 1.21 17.25 -25.99
N GLY A 391 2.35 16.75 -25.50
CA GLY A 391 2.96 17.18 -24.25
C GLY A 391 3.90 18.38 -24.41
N THR A 392 4.18 19.07 -23.30
CA THR A 392 5.17 20.14 -23.20
C THR A 392 6.16 19.80 -22.06
N PRO A 393 7.46 19.54 -22.37
CA PRO A 393 8.03 19.48 -23.72
C PRO A 393 7.53 18.24 -24.51
N SER A 394 7.55 18.30 -25.85
CA SER A 394 7.12 17.19 -26.71
C SER A 394 8.16 16.08 -26.88
N SER A 395 9.38 16.31 -26.41
CA SER A 395 10.47 15.34 -26.37
C SER A 395 11.47 15.67 -25.25
N SER A 396 12.28 14.69 -24.83
CA SER A 396 13.33 14.89 -23.83
C SER A 396 14.48 13.91 -24.01
N THR A 397 15.69 14.30 -23.59
CA THR A 397 16.87 13.43 -23.48
C THR A 397 17.30 13.18 -22.03
N ALA A 398 16.53 13.68 -21.06
CA ALA A 398 16.73 13.35 -19.66
C ALA A 398 16.33 11.89 -19.39
N GLU A 399 17.01 11.24 -18.46
CA GLU A 399 16.67 9.88 -18.00
C GLU A 399 15.24 9.83 -17.45
N ASN A 400 14.89 10.74 -16.54
CA ASN A 400 13.58 10.80 -15.86
C ASN A 400 12.90 12.18 -16.07
N PRO A 401 12.24 12.44 -17.21
CA PRO A 401 11.67 13.76 -17.53
C PRO A 401 10.32 14.03 -16.85
N THR A 402 9.97 15.32 -16.77
CA THR A 402 8.62 15.78 -16.41
C THR A 402 7.94 16.44 -17.61
N VAL A 403 6.63 16.24 -17.76
CA VAL A 403 5.83 16.71 -18.91
C VAL A 403 4.46 17.20 -18.44
N THR A 404 3.92 18.22 -19.11
CA THR A 404 2.53 18.68 -18.92
C THR A 404 1.73 18.56 -20.21
N TYR A 405 0.41 18.42 -20.10
CA TYR A 405 -0.50 18.33 -21.25
C TYR A 405 -1.62 19.35 -21.14
N ALA A 406 -1.72 20.25 -22.11
CA ALA A 406 -2.67 21.36 -22.08
C ALA A 406 -4.10 20.99 -22.50
N ASN A 407 -4.29 19.85 -23.15
CA ASN A 407 -5.58 19.42 -23.68
C ASN A 407 -5.98 18.05 -23.13
N PRO A 408 -7.27 17.84 -22.82
CA PRO A 408 -7.78 16.51 -22.47
C PRO A 408 -7.60 15.54 -23.64
N GLY A 409 -7.33 14.27 -23.34
CA GLY A 409 -7.11 13.26 -24.36
C GLY A 409 -6.36 12.04 -23.82
N LYS A 410 -6.25 11.01 -24.65
CA LYS A 410 -5.34 9.89 -24.41
C LYS A 410 -4.09 10.10 -25.25
N TYR A 411 -2.92 9.87 -24.67
CA TYR A 411 -1.63 10.12 -25.28
C TYR A 411 -0.75 8.89 -25.21
N ASP A 412 -0.08 8.63 -26.33
CA ASP A 412 1.00 7.66 -26.39
C ASP A 412 2.25 8.24 -25.72
N VAL A 413 3.07 7.37 -25.16
CA VAL A 413 4.39 7.74 -24.63
C VAL A 413 5.40 6.74 -25.17
N SER A 414 6.50 7.26 -25.74
CA SER A 414 7.58 6.43 -26.26
C SER A 414 8.92 6.80 -25.63
N LEU A 415 9.73 5.79 -25.42
CA LEU A 415 11.12 5.89 -24.98
C LEU A 415 11.99 5.07 -25.93
N SER A 416 13.08 5.67 -26.39
CA SER A 416 14.20 4.97 -27.02
C SER A 416 15.46 5.15 -26.19
N VAL A 417 16.11 4.04 -25.86
CA VAL A 417 17.37 3.99 -25.12
C VAL A 417 18.46 3.35 -25.95
N SER A 418 19.68 3.86 -25.83
CA SER A 418 20.83 3.28 -26.54
C SER A 418 22.11 3.28 -25.74
N ASN A 419 22.98 2.33 -26.07
CA ASN A 419 24.37 2.25 -25.62
C ASN A 419 25.28 1.75 -26.76
N SER A 420 26.54 1.41 -26.47
CA SER A 420 27.48 0.92 -27.48
C SER A 420 27.09 -0.41 -28.13
N ALA A 421 26.23 -1.20 -27.50
CA ALA A 421 25.77 -2.49 -28.02
C ALA A 421 24.60 -2.36 -29.00
N GLY A 422 23.78 -1.32 -28.86
CA GLY A 422 22.64 -1.08 -29.75
C GLY A 422 21.61 -0.10 -29.21
N THR A 423 20.44 -0.09 -29.85
CA THR A 423 19.30 0.76 -29.51
C THR A 423 18.03 -0.07 -29.46
N ASN A 424 17.16 0.23 -28.50
CA ASN A 424 15.81 -0.30 -28.41
C ASN A 424 14.80 0.83 -28.20
N SER A 425 13.54 0.56 -28.46
CA SER A 425 12.45 1.52 -28.26
C SER A 425 11.17 0.82 -27.84
N THR A 426 10.43 1.45 -26.94
CA THR A 426 9.09 1.03 -26.53
C THR A 426 8.10 2.19 -26.69
N THR A 427 6.84 1.84 -26.99
CA THR A 427 5.72 2.78 -27.07
C THR A 427 4.55 2.20 -26.31
N LEU A 428 4.08 2.91 -25.29
CA LEU A 428 2.85 2.59 -24.59
C LEU A 428 1.70 3.39 -25.22
N THR A 429 0.82 2.71 -25.95
CA THR A 429 -0.32 3.32 -26.65
C THR A 429 -1.43 3.72 -25.67
N ASN A 430 -1.97 4.93 -25.81
CA ASN A 430 -3.00 5.51 -24.94
C ASN A 430 -2.63 5.44 -23.44
N TYR A 431 -1.34 5.49 -23.14
CA TYR A 431 -0.81 5.28 -21.79
C TYR A 431 -1.29 6.35 -20.82
N LEU A 432 -1.19 7.62 -21.19
CA LEU A 432 -1.60 8.74 -20.36
C LEU A 432 -2.99 9.23 -20.77
N ASN A 433 -3.92 9.29 -19.82
CA ASN A 433 -5.27 9.80 -20.01
C ASN A 433 -5.40 11.14 -19.27
N VAL A 434 -5.31 12.24 -20.02
CA VAL A 434 -5.43 13.60 -19.50
C VAL A 434 -6.91 13.96 -19.47
N LYS A 435 -7.42 14.26 -18.28
CA LYS A 435 -8.79 14.74 -18.06
C LYS A 435 -8.81 16.25 -18.02
N SER A 436 -9.93 16.85 -18.41
CA SER A 436 -10.14 18.28 -18.17
C SER A 436 -9.92 18.58 -16.70
N SER A 437 -9.06 19.56 -16.41
CA SER A 437 -9.02 20.17 -15.09
C SER A 437 -10.42 20.71 -14.80
N ILE A 438 -11.00 20.29 -13.67
CA ILE A 438 -12.22 20.91 -13.18
C ILE A 438 -11.76 22.13 -12.40
N ASN A 439 -11.82 23.30 -13.05
CA ASN A 439 -11.60 24.55 -12.33
C ASN A 439 -12.54 24.55 -11.12
N PRO A 440 -12.01 24.70 -9.88
CA PRO A 440 -12.86 24.70 -8.71
C PRO A 440 -13.90 25.80 -8.87
N PHE A 441 -15.16 25.40 -8.90
CA PHE A 441 -16.26 26.37 -8.96
C PHE A 441 -16.42 27.06 -7.60
N PHE A 442 -16.08 26.33 -6.53
CA PHE A 442 -16.18 26.79 -5.15
C PHE A 442 -14.84 26.67 -4.43
N ASN A 443 -14.57 27.59 -3.50
CA ASN A 443 -13.36 27.60 -2.69
C ASN A 443 -13.71 27.31 -1.23
N LEU A 444 -13.25 26.17 -0.71
CA LEU A 444 -13.39 25.71 0.69
C LEU A 444 -14.82 25.50 1.21
N THR A 445 -15.85 26.00 0.53
CA THR A 445 -17.25 25.87 0.97
C THR A 445 -18.20 25.74 -0.22
N TRP A 446 -19.14 24.80 -0.13
CA TRP A 446 -20.25 24.64 -1.08
C TRP A 446 -21.49 24.19 -0.33
N VAL A 447 -22.66 24.74 -0.65
CA VAL A 447 -23.94 24.39 -0.03
C VAL A 447 -24.99 24.25 -1.13
N GLU A 448 -25.83 23.24 -1.00
CA GLU A 448 -26.98 23.01 -1.86
C GLU A 448 -28.17 22.49 -1.04
N SER A 449 -29.25 23.28 -1.02
CA SER A 449 -30.50 23.01 -0.30
C SER A 449 -31.68 22.61 -1.21
N PHE A 450 -31.50 22.65 -2.54
CA PHE A 450 -32.50 22.30 -3.55
C PHE A 450 -33.82 23.09 -3.51
N GLU A 451 -33.89 24.18 -2.73
CA GLU A 451 -35.09 25.01 -2.56
C GLU A 451 -35.54 25.75 -3.82
N LEU A 452 -34.68 25.86 -4.83
CA LEU A 452 -35.06 26.37 -6.15
C LEU A 452 -35.90 25.38 -6.97
N GLY A 453 -36.13 24.16 -6.47
CA GLY A 453 -36.91 23.13 -7.17
C GLY A 453 -36.24 22.65 -8.46
N SER A 454 -34.93 22.84 -8.59
CA SER A 454 -34.13 22.48 -9.76
C SER A 454 -32.74 22.01 -9.35
N ILE A 455 -32.11 21.18 -10.18
CA ILE A 455 -30.72 20.74 -9.96
C ILE A 455 -29.78 21.79 -10.55
N PRO A 456 -28.84 22.36 -9.77
CA PRO A 456 -27.88 23.32 -10.31
C PRO A 456 -27.02 22.69 -11.42
N ALA A 457 -26.69 23.46 -12.46
CA ALA A 457 -25.86 23.00 -13.57
C ALA A 457 -24.44 22.55 -13.15
N THR A 458 -24.01 22.90 -11.94
CA THR A 458 -22.73 22.50 -11.36
C THR A 458 -22.77 21.12 -10.70
N VAL A 459 -23.96 20.58 -10.44
CA VAL A 459 -24.19 19.23 -9.90
C VAL A 459 -24.46 18.30 -11.08
N SER A 460 -23.76 17.17 -11.14
CA SER A 460 -24.00 16.15 -12.18
C SER A 460 -24.81 15.00 -11.62
N ILE A 461 -25.90 14.65 -12.31
CA ILE A 461 -26.66 13.43 -12.06
C ILE A 461 -26.26 12.40 -13.10
N ILE A 462 -25.78 11.24 -12.65
CA ILE A 462 -25.51 10.10 -13.53
C ILE A 462 -26.62 9.09 -13.33
N ASP A 463 -27.43 8.99 -14.37
CA ASP A 463 -28.49 8.01 -14.54
C ASP A 463 -27.92 6.76 -15.23
N LYS A 464 -28.01 5.61 -14.57
CA LYS A 464 -27.60 4.32 -15.18
C LYS A 464 -28.77 3.38 -15.42
N ASP A 465 -29.98 3.71 -14.95
CA ASP A 465 -31.14 2.82 -14.89
C ASP A 465 -32.45 3.45 -15.42
N GLN A 466 -32.35 4.64 -16.02
CA GLN A 466 -33.44 5.49 -16.50
C GLN A 466 -34.32 6.05 -15.37
N ASN A 467 -33.76 6.22 -14.17
CA ASN A 467 -34.43 6.78 -12.99
C ASN A 467 -33.53 7.71 -12.18
N PRO A 468 -33.19 8.88 -12.74
CA PRO A 468 -32.28 9.79 -12.06
C PRO A 468 -32.89 10.36 -10.78
N PHE A 469 -32.00 10.79 -9.88
CA PHE A 469 -32.35 11.78 -8.87
C PHE A 469 -33.01 13.00 -9.52
N LYS A 470 -34.16 13.41 -8.98
CA LYS A 470 -34.94 14.53 -9.50
C LYS A 470 -35.41 15.47 -8.38
N PRO A 471 -35.65 16.74 -8.68
CA PRO A 471 -36.25 17.66 -7.71
C PRO A 471 -37.61 17.17 -7.25
N PHE A 472 -37.87 17.27 -5.95
CA PHE A 472 -39.15 16.96 -5.34
C PHE A 472 -39.65 18.14 -4.52
N SER A 473 -40.90 18.51 -4.72
CA SER A 473 -41.59 19.54 -3.93
C SER A 473 -42.60 18.87 -3.01
N GLY A 474 -42.53 19.16 -1.71
CA GLY A 474 -43.47 18.66 -0.70
C GLY A 474 -42.83 17.84 0.43
N ALA A 475 -41.51 17.67 0.43
CA ALA A 475 -40.76 17.08 1.52
C ALA A 475 -39.30 17.55 1.47
N GLY A 476 -38.94 18.53 2.30
CA GLY A 476 -37.55 18.93 2.56
C GLY A 476 -37.17 18.62 4.01
N SER A 477 -35.88 18.53 4.28
CA SER A 477 -35.34 18.33 5.64
C SER A 477 -35.54 19.56 6.51
N HIS A 478 -35.50 20.75 5.89
CA HIS A 478 -35.59 22.06 6.53
C HIS A 478 -36.75 22.88 5.98
N LEU A 479 -36.85 22.96 4.65
CA LEU A 479 -37.90 23.69 3.93
C LEU A 479 -38.72 22.71 3.07
N SER A 480 -39.10 23.08 1.84
CA SER A 480 -40.15 22.36 1.11
C SER A 480 -39.63 21.41 0.03
N ASN A 481 -38.38 21.59 -0.40
CA ASN A 481 -37.84 20.88 -1.55
C ASN A 481 -36.69 19.96 -1.13
N SER A 482 -36.42 18.96 -1.97
CA SER A 482 -35.28 18.04 -1.83
C SER A 482 -35.00 17.36 -3.17
N LEU A 483 -34.00 16.47 -3.21
CA LEU A 483 -33.90 15.48 -4.27
C LEU A 483 -34.52 14.16 -3.83
N ILE A 484 -35.29 13.57 -4.73
CA ILE A 484 -35.87 12.25 -4.59
C ILE A 484 -35.25 11.29 -5.60
N LEU A 485 -35.02 10.07 -5.14
CA LEU A 485 -34.93 8.89 -5.97
C LEU A 485 -36.15 8.02 -5.67
N GLU A 486 -37.04 7.86 -6.64
CA GLU A 486 -38.27 7.06 -6.46
C GLU A 486 -38.00 5.57 -6.70
N LYS A 487 -38.79 4.67 -6.08
CA LYS A 487 -39.52 3.58 -6.77
C LYS A 487 -40.00 2.43 -5.88
N VAL A 488 -41.22 1.94 -6.21
CA VAL A 488 -41.79 0.64 -5.80
C VAL A 488 -42.05 -0.31 -6.99
N ASN A 489 -41.95 0.11 -8.27
CA ASN A 489 -42.51 -0.73 -9.37
C ASN A 489 -41.74 -0.86 -10.70
N ASN A 490 -40.52 -0.35 -10.91
CA ASN A 490 -39.96 -0.31 -12.29
C ASN A 490 -38.41 -0.40 -12.42
N VAL A 491 -37.68 -1.14 -11.60
CA VAL A 491 -36.25 -1.46 -11.89
C VAL A 491 -35.82 -2.75 -11.23
N SER A 492 -34.73 -3.32 -11.74
CA SER A 492 -34.17 -4.57 -11.26
C SER A 492 -33.30 -4.28 -10.03
N ALA A 493 -33.16 -5.23 -9.11
CA ALA A 493 -32.22 -5.07 -8.01
C ALA A 493 -30.79 -4.91 -8.54
N GLY A 494 -30.03 -3.92 -8.04
CA GLY A 494 -28.64 -3.64 -8.46
C GLY A 494 -28.45 -2.42 -9.37
N ASP A 495 -29.51 -1.67 -9.64
CA ASP A 495 -29.45 -0.39 -10.37
C ASP A 495 -28.85 0.73 -9.49
N VAL A 496 -28.05 1.62 -10.10
CA VAL A 496 -27.17 2.58 -9.41
C VAL A 496 -27.34 4.00 -9.93
N ASP A 497 -27.66 4.93 -9.03
CA ASP A 497 -27.76 6.36 -9.34
C ASP A 497 -26.69 7.16 -8.60
N GLU A 498 -26.11 8.16 -9.29
CA GLU A 498 -25.04 8.96 -8.72
C GLU A 498 -25.33 10.46 -8.74
N ILE A 499 -25.01 11.14 -7.64
CA ILE A 499 -24.93 12.61 -7.55
C ILE A 499 -23.46 12.97 -7.40
N ILE A 500 -22.92 13.78 -8.31
CA ILE A 500 -21.55 14.30 -8.23
C ILE A 500 -21.61 15.80 -7.97
N THR A 501 -20.93 16.23 -6.90
CA THR A 501 -20.81 17.64 -6.53
C THR A 501 -19.97 18.41 -7.55
N PRO A 502 -20.04 19.74 -7.55
CA PRO A 502 -19.06 20.56 -8.26
C PRO A 502 -17.65 20.29 -7.74
N ALA A 503 -16.63 20.72 -8.49
CA ALA A 503 -15.27 20.73 -7.97
C ALA A 503 -15.10 21.83 -6.92
N ILE A 504 -14.51 21.43 -5.78
CA ILE A 504 -14.31 22.30 -4.62
C ILE A 504 -12.81 22.35 -4.32
N ALA A 505 -12.22 23.55 -4.28
CA ALA A 505 -10.83 23.71 -3.82
C ALA A 505 -10.75 23.50 -2.30
N THR A 506 -9.73 22.78 -1.85
CA THR A 506 -9.50 22.48 -0.43
C THR A 506 -8.24 23.13 0.14
N ALA A 507 -7.43 23.77 -0.73
CA ALA A 507 -6.15 24.38 -0.37
C ALA A 507 -6.32 25.49 0.67
N GLY A 508 -5.54 25.44 1.75
CA GLY A 508 -5.60 26.42 2.84
C GLY A 508 -6.80 26.25 3.78
N GLY A 509 -7.58 25.17 3.65
CA GLY A 509 -8.67 24.84 4.56
C GLY A 509 -8.21 24.32 5.92
N SER A 510 -9.12 24.33 6.88
CA SER A 510 -8.97 23.67 8.18
C SER A 510 -10.33 23.16 8.68
N ASN A 511 -10.37 21.95 9.26
CA ASN A 511 -11.60 21.31 9.75
C ASN A 511 -12.69 21.23 8.66
N LEU A 512 -12.33 20.70 7.49
CA LEU A 512 -13.24 20.50 6.36
C LEU A 512 -14.17 19.32 6.64
N ASN A 513 -15.48 19.57 6.58
CA ASN A 513 -16.51 18.56 6.79
C ASN A 513 -17.57 18.62 5.69
N LEU A 514 -18.10 17.45 5.34
CA LEU A 514 -19.30 17.27 4.53
C LEU A 514 -20.48 16.94 5.45
N TYR A 515 -21.59 17.63 5.25
CA TYR A 515 -22.88 17.41 5.89
C TYR A 515 -23.91 17.16 4.80
N PHE A 516 -24.87 16.28 5.06
CA PHE A 516 -26.03 16.09 4.19
C PHE A 516 -27.15 15.45 5.01
N ASP A 517 -28.37 15.76 4.63
CA ASP A 517 -29.57 15.21 5.24
C ASP A 517 -30.15 14.15 4.32
N TYR A 518 -30.64 13.05 4.88
CA TYR A 518 -31.34 12.04 4.10
C TYR A 518 -32.53 11.46 4.86
N ALA A 519 -33.49 10.94 4.10
CA ALA A 519 -34.64 10.24 4.65
C ALA A 519 -34.99 9.00 3.82
N PHE A 520 -35.26 7.90 4.52
CA PHE A 520 -35.60 6.62 3.91
C PHE A 520 -36.40 5.73 4.88
N ALA A 521 -37.41 5.05 4.32
CA ALA A 521 -38.14 3.98 4.97
C ALA A 521 -38.05 2.72 4.12
N ALA A 522 -37.61 1.60 4.69
CA ALA A 522 -37.64 0.33 3.97
C ALA A 522 -39.09 -0.15 3.79
N GLN A 523 -39.36 -0.98 2.77
CA GLN A 523 -40.68 -1.62 2.64
C GLN A 523 -40.86 -2.81 3.59
N SER A 524 -39.77 -3.51 3.87
CA SER A 524 -39.74 -4.69 4.73
C SER A 524 -38.41 -4.74 5.49
N ASN A 525 -38.24 -5.75 6.35
CA ASN A 525 -36.98 -5.95 7.05
C ASN A 525 -35.87 -6.55 6.16
N ASP A 526 -36.23 -7.14 5.02
CA ASP A 526 -35.32 -7.83 4.09
C ASP A 526 -34.78 -6.89 3.00
N ASN A 527 -34.60 -5.62 3.34
CA ASN A 527 -34.19 -4.54 2.44
C ASN A 527 -32.67 -4.54 2.22
N ASN A 528 -32.22 -4.31 0.99
CA ASN A 528 -30.79 -4.28 0.63
C ASN A 528 -30.32 -2.94 0.04
N ASP A 529 -31.08 -1.85 0.17
CA ASP A 529 -30.63 -0.53 -0.32
C ASP A 529 -29.42 -0.02 0.43
N GLU A 530 -28.53 0.64 -0.31
CA GLU A 530 -27.26 1.14 0.18
C GLU A 530 -27.00 2.56 -0.32
N LEU A 531 -26.36 3.36 0.54
CA LEU A 531 -25.80 4.66 0.17
C LEU A 531 -24.29 4.62 0.38
N GLU A 532 -23.55 5.12 -0.59
CA GLU A 532 -22.10 5.30 -0.51
C GLU A 532 -21.70 6.73 -0.82
N VAL A 533 -20.67 7.21 -0.12
CA VAL A 533 -20.06 8.51 -0.39
C VAL A 533 -18.61 8.27 -0.78
N TYR A 534 -18.21 8.86 -1.90
CA TYR A 534 -16.88 8.79 -2.48
C TYR A 534 -16.26 10.18 -2.63
N VAL A 535 -14.93 10.22 -2.73
CA VAL A 535 -14.18 11.42 -3.12
C VAL A 535 -13.21 11.09 -4.24
N SER A 536 -13.07 12.00 -5.21
CA SER A 536 -12.04 11.95 -6.24
C SER A 536 -11.15 13.17 -6.12
N ARG A 537 -9.85 12.97 -6.40
CA ARG A 537 -8.82 14.01 -6.47
C ARG A 537 -8.19 14.13 -7.85
N ASP A 538 -8.68 13.35 -8.80
CA ASP A 538 -8.11 13.15 -10.13
C ASP A 538 -9.18 13.39 -11.21
N CYS A 539 -9.98 14.43 -11.00
CA CYS A 539 -11.01 14.85 -11.93
C CYS A 539 -12.06 13.76 -12.24
N GLY A 540 -12.34 12.86 -11.27
CA GLY A 540 -13.35 11.80 -11.36
C GLY A 540 -12.85 10.47 -11.92
N ALA A 541 -11.53 10.28 -12.07
CA ALA A 541 -10.96 9.06 -12.63
C ALA A 541 -10.93 7.89 -11.63
N THR A 542 -10.55 8.16 -10.39
CA THR A 542 -10.63 7.22 -9.27
C THR A 542 -11.47 7.81 -8.14
N TRP A 543 -12.12 6.91 -7.41
CA TRP A 543 -13.05 7.26 -6.36
C TRP A 543 -12.67 6.50 -5.09
N ILE A 544 -12.38 7.23 -4.02
CA ILE A 544 -12.07 6.67 -2.70
C ILE A 544 -13.34 6.68 -1.87
N ARG A 545 -13.82 5.51 -1.42
CA ARG A 545 -15.01 5.42 -0.57
C ARG A 545 -14.74 6.05 0.81
N ARG A 546 -15.51 7.08 1.15
CA ARG A 546 -15.50 7.78 2.44
C ARG A 546 -16.47 7.16 3.44
N ARG A 547 -17.61 6.68 2.96
CA ARG A 547 -18.67 6.13 3.81
C ARG A 547 -19.53 5.12 3.06
N PHE A 548 -20.07 4.17 3.83
CA PHE A 548 -21.01 3.15 3.39
C PHE A 548 -22.14 3.05 4.43
N TYR A 549 -23.38 3.08 3.96
CA TYR A 549 -24.60 2.91 4.73
C TYR A 549 -25.33 1.68 4.20
N ASN A 550 -25.40 0.63 5.01
CA ASN A 550 -26.24 -0.52 4.71
C ASN A 550 -27.71 -0.22 5.05
N SER A 551 -28.62 -1.11 4.63
CA SER A 551 -30.06 -0.98 4.85
C SER A 551 -30.49 -0.84 6.33
N GLY A 552 -29.68 -1.32 7.28
CA GLY A 552 -29.91 -1.11 8.70
C GLY A 552 -29.72 0.36 9.10
N ARG A 553 -28.60 0.96 8.70
CA ARG A 553 -28.23 2.34 9.03
C ARG A 553 -28.93 3.38 8.15
N LEU A 554 -29.36 2.99 6.96
CA LEU A 554 -30.07 3.86 6.02
C LEU A 554 -31.50 4.18 6.48
N ARG A 555 -32.10 3.37 7.35
CA ARG A 555 -33.48 3.58 7.82
C ARG A 555 -33.58 4.75 8.80
N THR A 556 -34.31 5.78 8.41
CA THR A 556 -34.62 6.96 9.24
C THR A 556 -36.08 7.00 9.68
N ALA A 557 -36.94 6.16 9.08
CA ALA A 557 -38.35 6.03 9.41
C ALA A 557 -38.80 4.55 9.47
N PRO A 558 -39.94 4.26 10.15
CA PRO A 558 -40.50 2.91 10.20
C PRO A 558 -40.85 2.35 8.81
N ASN A 559 -40.87 1.02 8.69
CA ASN A 559 -41.16 0.36 7.42
C ASN A 559 -42.48 0.83 6.82
N THR A 560 -42.47 1.19 5.54
CA THR A 560 -43.62 1.75 4.81
C THR A 560 -43.86 0.95 3.54
N THR A 561 -45.04 0.34 3.40
CA THR A 561 -45.40 -0.53 2.27
C THR A 561 -45.88 0.23 1.03
N GLY A 562 -46.36 1.46 1.18
CA GLY A 562 -46.66 2.39 0.07
C GLY A 562 -45.48 3.31 -0.27
N ASN A 563 -45.67 4.27 -1.17
CA ASN A 563 -44.64 5.28 -1.44
C ASN A 563 -44.35 6.08 -0.17
N PHE A 564 -43.11 6.02 0.30
CA PHE A 564 -42.65 6.81 1.43
C PHE A 564 -42.44 8.25 1.00
N VAL A 565 -42.97 9.18 1.80
CA VAL A 565 -42.72 10.62 1.72
C VAL A 565 -42.47 11.09 3.15
N PRO A 566 -41.30 11.69 3.46
CA PRO A 566 -41.02 12.23 4.79
C PRO A 566 -42.07 13.28 5.18
N ASN A 567 -42.66 13.13 6.37
CA ASN A 567 -43.77 13.97 6.83
C ASN A 567 -43.43 14.81 8.08
N GLY A 568 -42.18 14.80 8.51
CA GLY A 568 -41.69 15.66 9.59
C GLY A 568 -40.20 15.49 9.88
N PRO A 569 -39.62 16.39 10.70
CA PRO A 569 -38.17 16.43 10.96
C PRO A 569 -37.61 15.14 11.58
N SER A 570 -38.42 14.39 12.32
CA SER A 570 -37.99 13.15 12.97
C SER A 570 -37.70 12.00 12.00
N GLN A 571 -38.05 12.14 10.73
CA GLN A 571 -37.80 11.14 9.68
C GLN A 571 -36.56 11.48 8.84
N TRP A 572 -35.88 12.58 9.14
CA TRP A 572 -34.63 12.98 8.51
C TRP A 572 -33.45 12.68 9.43
N THR A 573 -32.30 12.37 8.85
CA THR A 573 -31.03 12.20 9.58
C THR A 573 -29.95 13.01 8.90
N THR A 574 -29.21 13.80 9.68
CA THR A 574 -28.01 14.51 9.22
C THR A 574 -26.79 13.66 9.46
N GLU A 575 -25.97 13.50 8.43
CA GLU A 575 -24.66 12.85 8.52
C GLU A 575 -23.53 13.87 8.45
N THR A 576 -22.38 13.50 9.02
CA THR A 576 -21.17 14.33 9.01
C THR A 576 -19.96 13.47 8.71
N LEU A 577 -19.16 13.89 7.74
CA LEU A 577 -17.93 13.24 7.31
C LEU A 577 -16.77 14.24 7.34
N ASN A 578 -15.65 13.87 7.97
CA ASN A 578 -14.43 14.68 7.95
C ASN A 578 -13.65 14.46 6.64
N PHE A 579 -13.16 15.56 6.08
CA PHE A 579 -12.42 15.65 4.82
C PHE A 579 -11.04 16.34 4.96
N ASP A 580 -10.51 16.49 6.18
CA ASP A 580 -9.21 17.16 6.40
C ASP A 580 -8.05 16.46 5.69
N ALA A 581 -8.13 15.13 5.52
CA ALA A 581 -7.16 14.35 4.77
C ALA A 581 -7.02 14.78 3.29
N TYR A 582 -7.94 15.62 2.79
CA TYR A 582 -8.01 16.08 1.41
C TYR A 582 -7.65 17.57 1.24
N ILE A 583 -7.17 18.25 2.29
CA ILE A 583 -6.64 19.63 2.22
C ILE A 583 -5.30 19.62 1.49
N GLN A 584 -5.32 19.94 0.18
CA GLN A 584 -4.12 20.09 -0.65
C GLN A 584 -4.44 21.04 -1.82
N ASN A 585 -3.51 21.20 -2.77
CA ASN A 585 -3.67 22.11 -3.91
C ASN A 585 -4.69 21.63 -4.96
N ASP A 586 -4.97 20.32 -5.02
CA ASP A 586 -5.90 19.75 -6.01
C ASP A 586 -7.36 19.87 -5.54
N PRO A 587 -8.30 20.32 -6.39
CA PRO A 587 -9.71 20.32 -6.06
C PRO A 587 -10.26 18.90 -5.94
N ILE A 588 -11.33 18.74 -5.18
CA ILE A 588 -12.02 17.46 -4.99
C ILE A 588 -13.39 17.44 -5.66
N LEU A 589 -13.82 16.25 -6.06
CA LEU A 589 -15.22 15.93 -6.30
C LEU A 589 -15.73 15.01 -5.21
N ILE A 590 -16.97 15.18 -4.79
CA ILE A 590 -17.66 14.27 -3.90
C ILE A 590 -18.77 13.59 -4.69
N LYS A 591 -18.96 12.30 -4.48
CA LYS A 591 -19.98 11.51 -5.17
C LYS A 591 -20.82 10.71 -4.19
N PHE A 592 -22.13 10.84 -4.30
CA PHE A 592 -23.11 10.00 -3.63
C PHE A 592 -23.56 8.93 -4.61
N VAL A 593 -23.58 7.67 -4.16
CA VAL A 593 -24.01 6.52 -4.97
C VAL A 593 -25.10 5.81 -4.20
N PHE A 594 -26.28 5.69 -4.79
CA PHE A 594 -27.38 4.93 -4.23
C PHE A 594 -27.56 3.63 -5.00
N ASN A 595 -27.49 2.49 -4.31
CA ASN A 595 -27.74 1.17 -4.89
C ASN A 595 -29.13 0.72 -4.47
N ASN A 596 -30.00 0.46 -5.46
CA ASN A 596 -31.36 0.01 -5.20
C ASN A 596 -31.37 -1.49 -4.82
N GLY A 597 -31.89 -1.78 -3.64
CA GLY A 597 -32.00 -3.13 -3.08
C GLY A 597 -33.42 -3.63 -2.87
N GLY A 598 -34.41 -3.02 -3.54
CA GLY A 598 -35.83 -3.38 -3.46
C GLY A 598 -36.63 -2.61 -2.41
N GLY A 599 -36.15 -1.42 -2.02
CA GLY A 599 -36.74 -0.58 -0.98
C GLY A 599 -37.81 0.41 -1.46
N ASN A 600 -37.78 1.62 -0.90
CA ASN A 600 -38.76 2.69 -1.12
C ASN A 600 -38.05 3.95 -1.62
N ASN A 601 -38.79 5.06 -1.74
CA ASN A 601 -38.21 6.34 -2.10
C ASN A 601 -37.08 6.76 -1.13
N PHE A 602 -35.96 7.20 -1.69
CA PHE A 602 -34.85 7.79 -0.96
C PHE A 602 -34.80 9.29 -1.21
N TYR A 603 -34.63 10.06 -0.14
CA TYR A 603 -34.54 11.52 -0.20
C TYR A 603 -33.18 11.96 0.31
N ILE A 604 -32.58 12.92 -0.37
CA ILE A 604 -31.36 13.61 0.06
C ILE A 604 -31.54 15.11 -0.09
N ASP A 605 -31.03 15.84 0.88
CA ASP A 605 -31.21 17.28 0.98
C ASP A 605 -30.02 17.93 1.69
N ASN A 606 -29.91 19.25 1.57
CA ASN A 606 -29.04 20.09 2.39
C ASN A 606 -27.56 19.64 2.45
N ILE A 607 -27.01 19.41 1.26
CA ILE A 607 -25.62 18.99 1.10
C ILE A 607 -24.71 20.20 1.30
N ARG A 608 -23.82 20.12 2.29
CA ARG A 608 -22.95 21.22 2.69
C ARG A 608 -21.53 20.73 2.90
N PHE A 609 -20.57 21.37 2.26
CA PHE A 609 -19.14 21.15 2.46
C PHE A 609 -18.53 22.47 2.95
N GLY A 610 -17.71 22.45 4.01
CA GLY A 610 -17.19 23.70 4.58
C GLY A 610 -16.20 23.49 5.71
N GLN A 611 -15.63 24.59 6.21
CA GLN A 611 -14.70 24.62 7.34
C GLN A 611 -15.44 24.82 8.68
N GLY A 612 -14.91 24.26 9.77
CA GLY A 612 -15.30 24.63 11.14
C GLY A 612 -16.76 24.29 11.52
N THR A 613 -17.37 25.11 12.38
CA THR A 613 -18.79 25.06 12.77
C THR A 613 -19.71 25.86 11.84
N ASP A 614 -19.19 26.38 10.72
CA ASP A 614 -19.96 27.20 9.76
C ASP A 614 -21.11 26.45 9.06
N VAL A 615 -21.32 25.19 9.46
CA VAL A 615 -22.32 24.25 8.94
C VAL A 615 -23.20 23.66 10.08
N SER A 616 -23.19 24.32 11.25
CA SER A 616 -23.96 23.95 12.44
C SER A 616 -25.48 24.00 12.20
N ILE A 617 -26.18 22.93 12.61
CA ILE A 617 -27.66 22.77 12.59
C ILE A 617 -28.43 23.85 13.37
N ASN A 618 -27.77 24.59 14.27
CA ASN A 618 -28.47 25.39 15.29
C ASN A 618 -28.75 26.87 14.94
N GLU A 619 -28.45 27.35 13.72
CA GLU A 619 -28.62 28.77 13.37
C GLU A 619 -29.41 29.04 12.08
N PHE A 620 -30.41 28.21 11.74
CA PHE A 620 -31.23 28.42 10.54
C PHE A 620 -32.60 29.07 10.84
N GLY A 621 -32.64 30.40 10.76
CA GLY A 621 -33.82 31.17 10.34
C GLY A 621 -33.66 31.57 8.86
N ALA A 622 -34.76 31.86 8.17
CA ALA A 622 -34.76 32.22 6.74
C ALA A 622 -33.64 33.23 6.41
N ALA A 623 -32.81 32.91 5.41
CA ALA A 623 -31.60 33.57 4.94
C ALA A 623 -30.52 33.89 6.02
N ASP A 624 -29.37 33.23 5.92
CA ASP A 624 -28.21 33.48 6.80
C ASP A 624 -27.42 34.68 6.25
N LEU A 625 -27.22 35.74 7.03
CA LEU A 625 -26.37 36.90 6.67
C LEU A 625 -25.12 36.92 7.55
N LYS A 626 -23.96 36.71 6.94
CA LYS A 626 -22.64 36.85 7.59
C LYS A 626 -21.89 38.06 7.04
N LEU A 627 -21.38 38.88 7.96
CA LEU A 627 -20.54 40.06 7.69
C LEU A 627 -19.19 39.87 8.39
N TYR A 628 -18.08 39.76 7.64
CA TYR A 628 -16.75 39.64 8.23
C TYR A 628 -15.64 40.29 7.39
N PRO A 629 -14.61 40.91 8.02
CA PRO A 629 -14.56 41.22 9.45
C PRO A 629 -15.57 42.32 9.81
N ASN A 630 -16.14 42.27 11.02
CA ASN A 630 -16.99 43.31 11.59
C ASN A 630 -16.72 43.37 13.11
N PRO A 631 -15.94 44.34 13.62
CA PRO A 631 -15.51 45.58 12.96
C PRO A 631 -14.59 45.38 11.74
N SER A 632 -14.76 46.23 10.73
CA SER A 632 -14.01 46.20 9.46
C SER A 632 -13.21 47.49 9.27
N ASN A 633 -12.18 47.47 8.44
CA ASN A 633 -11.41 48.67 8.07
C ASN A 633 -11.96 49.36 6.80
N GLY A 634 -13.23 49.10 6.44
CA GLY A 634 -13.83 49.50 5.17
C GLY A 634 -13.88 48.38 4.13
N GLN A 635 -13.10 47.30 4.30
CA GLN A 635 -13.20 46.09 3.46
C GLN A 635 -13.89 44.97 4.24
N LEU A 636 -14.96 44.40 3.68
CA LEU A 636 -15.68 43.30 4.29
C LEU A 636 -16.29 42.34 3.27
N THR A 637 -16.43 41.09 3.66
CA THR A 637 -17.16 40.07 2.93
C THR A 637 -18.58 39.99 3.45
N ILE A 638 -19.53 40.02 2.52
CA ILE A 638 -20.93 39.67 2.75
C ILE A 638 -21.15 38.28 2.19
N LYS A 639 -21.65 37.40 3.04
CA LYS A 639 -22.07 36.06 2.64
C LYS A 639 -23.53 35.87 3.00
N MET A 640 -24.32 35.48 2.02
CA MET A 640 -25.72 35.13 2.21
C MET A 640 -26.06 33.80 1.55
N SER A 641 -26.91 33.01 2.21
CA SER A 641 -27.39 31.71 1.73
C SER A 641 -28.92 31.63 1.80
N ASP A 642 -29.49 30.66 1.09
CA ASP A 642 -30.93 30.36 1.02
C ASP A 642 -31.82 31.52 0.53
N LEU A 643 -31.35 32.19 -0.51
CA LEU A 643 -32.01 33.33 -1.14
C LEU A 643 -33.00 32.90 -2.20
N LEU A 644 -34.25 33.32 -2.01
CA LEU A 644 -35.31 33.23 -3.01
C LEU A 644 -35.30 34.40 -4.00
N ASP A 645 -34.56 35.46 -3.68
CA ASP A 645 -34.48 36.67 -4.49
C ASP A 645 -33.35 36.58 -5.50
N ASN A 646 -33.64 36.83 -6.78
CA ASN A 646 -32.66 36.92 -7.87
C ASN A 646 -31.86 38.23 -7.84
N GLN A 647 -32.41 39.26 -7.19
CA GLN A 647 -31.78 40.56 -7.02
C GLN A 647 -32.03 41.09 -5.62
N LEU A 648 -30.97 41.56 -4.98
CA LEU A 648 -31.00 42.19 -3.67
C LEU A 648 -30.51 43.62 -3.79
N ASN A 649 -31.07 44.51 -2.97
CA ASN A 649 -30.58 45.87 -2.82
C ASN A 649 -29.93 46.00 -1.46
N LEU A 650 -28.62 46.21 -1.48
CA LEU A 650 -27.86 46.57 -0.30
C LEU A 650 -27.87 48.08 -0.13
N GLU A 651 -28.10 48.52 1.10
CA GLU A 651 -28.07 49.91 1.51
C GLU A 651 -27.37 50.01 2.87
N ILE A 652 -26.40 50.93 3.01
CA ILE A 652 -25.79 51.25 4.28
C ILE A 652 -26.22 52.66 4.66
N VAL A 653 -26.74 52.82 5.87
CA VAL A 653 -27.16 54.11 6.41
C VAL A 653 -26.31 54.50 7.62
N ASP A 654 -26.04 55.79 7.79
CA ASP A 654 -25.48 56.32 9.03
C ASP A 654 -26.54 56.33 10.16
N LEU A 655 -26.13 56.63 11.40
CA LEU A 655 -27.06 56.69 12.55
C LEU A 655 -28.13 57.79 12.43
N GLY A 656 -27.97 58.73 11.50
CA GLY A 656 -28.98 59.73 11.15
C GLY A 656 -30.00 59.23 10.12
N GLY A 657 -29.87 57.98 9.65
CA GLY A 657 -30.74 57.37 8.64
C GLY A 657 -30.41 57.80 7.22
N ARG A 658 -29.30 58.50 6.97
CA ARG A 658 -28.88 58.89 5.63
C ARG A 658 -28.12 57.74 4.96
N SER A 659 -28.55 57.37 3.75
CA SER A 659 -27.89 56.40 2.89
C SER A 659 -26.49 56.89 2.49
N VAL A 660 -25.46 56.11 2.84
CA VAL A 660 -24.04 56.41 2.57
C VAL A 660 -23.41 55.45 1.56
N TYR A 661 -24.05 54.31 1.30
CA TYR A 661 -23.66 53.34 0.27
C TYR A 661 -24.89 52.58 -0.21
N SER A 662 -24.99 52.31 -1.51
CA SER A 662 -26.02 51.41 -2.03
C SER A 662 -25.53 50.69 -3.27
N GLN A 663 -25.89 49.41 -3.38
CA GLN A 663 -25.54 48.55 -4.50
C GLN A 663 -26.63 47.52 -4.74
N SER A 664 -27.00 47.30 -6.00
CA SER A 664 -27.79 46.14 -6.38
C SER A 664 -26.86 44.93 -6.56
N LEU A 665 -27.19 43.84 -5.87
CA LEU A 665 -26.49 42.57 -5.88
C LEU A 665 -27.32 41.57 -6.67
N GLN A 666 -26.70 40.93 -7.65
CA GLN A 666 -27.30 39.82 -8.39
C GLN A 666 -26.95 38.53 -7.65
N THR A 667 -27.96 37.74 -7.28
CA THR A 667 -27.74 36.45 -6.64
C THR A 667 -27.69 35.37 -7.73
N LYS A 668 -26.84 34.36 -7.56
CA LYS A 668 -26.80 33.20 -8.46
C LYS A 668 -26.89 31.95 -7.60
N ASN A 669 -27.88 31.10 -7.83
CA ASN A 669 -28.01 29.79 -7.18
C ASN A 669 -28.15 29.87 -5.65
N SER A 670 -29.18 30.57 -5.18
CA SER A 670 -29.62 30.66 -3.77
C SER A 670 -28.59 31.12 -2.72
N SER A 671 -27.36 31.47 -3.10
CA SER A 671 -26.35 32.04 -2.20
C SER A 671 -25.45 33.03 -2.94
N PHE A 672 -24.79 33.94 -2.22
CA PHE A 672 -23.70 34.73 -2.79
C PHE A 672 -22.67 35.09 -1.72
N GLU A 673 -21.43 35.20 -2.14
CA GLU A 673 -20.34 35.76 -1.34
C GLU A 673 -19.70 36.89 -2.17
N THR A 674 -19.64 38.09 -1.60
CA THR A 674 -19.03 39.24 -2.28
C THR A 674 -18.17 40.05 -1.32
N GLN A 675 -17.01 40.48 -1.80
CA GLN A 675 -16.17 41.44 -1.09
C GLN A 675 -16.58 42.85 -1.47
N LEU A 676 -16.79 43.69 -0.47
CA LEU A 676 -17.06 45.11 -0.63
C LEU A 676 -15.88 45.91 -0.08
N ASP A 677 -15.51 46.95 -0.84
CA ASP A 677 -14.70 48.06 -0.35
C ASP A 677 -15.62 49.28 -0.27
N LEU A 678 -15.96 49.67 0.95
CA LEU A 678 -17.00 50.66 1.20
C LEU A 678 -16.47 52.10 1.20
N GLY A 679 -15.17 52.30 1.38
CA GLY A 679 -14.56 53.64 1.47
C GLY A 679 -15.18 54.55 2.54
N LEU A 680 -15.83 54.00 3.56
CA LEU A 680 -16.52 54.75 4.62
C LEU A 680 -15.55 55.19 5.72
N SER A 681 -15.82 56.34 6.34
CA SER A 681 -15.07 56.80 7.52
C SER A 681 -15.38 55.94 8.75
N THR A 682 -14.43 55.85 9.69
CA THR A 682 -14.60 55.22 11.01
C THR A 682 -15.93 55.63 11.66
N GLY A 683 -16.73 54.66 12.07
CA GLY A 683 -18.06 54.91 12.61
C GLY A 683 -18.95 53.66 12.67
N VAL A 684 -20.14 53.83 13.24
CA VAL A 684 -21.17 52.78 13.29
C VAL A 684 -22.24 53.08 12.23
N TYR A 685 -22.56 52.08 11.44
CA TYR A 685 -23.54 52.12 10.37
C TYR A 685 -24.55 50.99 10.53
N LEU A 686 -25.66 51.09 9.81
CA LEU A 686 -26.64 50.01 9.68
C LEU A 686 -26.67 49.56 8.22
N LEU A 687 -26.36 48.28 8.00
CA LEU A 687 -26.43 47.64 6.70
C LEU A 687 -27.80 46.98 6.56
N ASN A 688 -28.53 47.35 5.52
CA ASN A 688 -29.83 46.82 5.14
C ASN A 688 -29.72 46.07 3.81
N ILE A 689 -30.30 44.89 3.72
CA ILE A 689 -30.42 44.14 2.46
C ILE A 689 -31.88 43.79 2.24
N LYS A 690 -32.42 44.20 1.09
CA LYS A 690 -33.83 44.01 0.73
C LYS A 690 -33.97 43.35 -0.63
N GLY A 691 -34.78 42.31 -0.70
CA GLY A 691 -35.31 41.70 -1.92
C GLY A 691 -36.84 41.58 -1.84
N ASP A 692 -37.44 40.82 -2.75
CA ASP A 692 -38.88 40.52 -2.74
C ASP A 692 -39.25 39.60 -1.56
N HIS A 693 -38.31 38.75 -1.12
CA HIS A 693 -38.50 37.75 -0.04
C HIS A 693 -37.51 37.92 1.12
N THR A 694 -36.44 38.70 0.93
CA THR A 694 -35.33 38.91 1.86
C THR A 694 -35.42 40.29 2.50
N ASN A 695 -35.32 40.38 3.82
CA ASN A 695 -35.20 41.66 4.51
C ASN A 695 -34.29 41.53 5.74
N PHE A 696 -33.05 42.00 5.64
CA PHE A 696 -32.06 41.98 6.71
C PHE A 696 -31.62 43.38 7.10
N SER A 697 -31.29 43.52 8.38
CA SER A 697 -30.67 44.71 8.93
C SER A 697 -29.64 44.29 9.97
N GLN A 698 -28.38 44.69 9.80
CA GLN A 698 -27.29 44.34 10.70
C GLN A 698 -26.37 45.53 10.95
N LYS A 699 -25.89 45.64 12.18
CA LYS A 699 -24.92 46.67 12.59
C LYS A 699 -23.58 46.41 11.91
N LEU A 700 -23.02 47.46 11.30
CA LEU A 700 -21.69 47.47 10.71
C LEU A 700 -20.82 48.47 11.46
N ILE A 701 -19.62 48.06 11.87
CA ILE A 701 -18.64 48.91 12.54
C ILE A 701 -17.44 49.07 11.61
N ILE A 702 -17.09 50.31 11.27
CA ILE A 702 -15.87 50.66 10.54
C ILE A 702 -14.87 51.25 11.53
N GLU A 703 -13.67 50.68 11.62
CA GLU A 703 -12.56 51.11 12.49
C GLU A 703 -11.44 51.78 11.71
#